data_AF-A0A3P9A255-F1
#
_entry.id   AF-A0A3P9A255-F1
#
_cell.length_a   1.000
_cell.length_b   1.000
_cell.length_c   1.000
_cell.angle_alpha   90.00
_cell.angle_beta   90.00
_cell.angle_gamma   90.00
#
_symmetry.space_group_name_H-M   'P 1'
#
loop_
_entity.id
_entity.type
_entity.pdbx_description
1 polymer ?
#
loop_
_entity_poly.entity_id
_entity_poly.type
_entity_poly.pdbx_seq_one_letter_code
_entity_poly.pdbx_strand_id
1 'polypeptide(L)'
;MLPVPLEGYFTVDQAALLEDGIIFRIDGALYWRDNQDGVLTEHPQLPTSGVKGLYQRTCCVSHYPGQDTELSSIIVWKDHLLLLGPKQLKNPGRSNFLQIVLTLPPSVTILTASFGSQPPSLATLVINDNPSAILRPVLISYNELSPGWITSTFMAKLKPEDIPKGPFRMRFLESAHASLLLWNEETILYSFHNDNDWGEVRPFNASHISAAAQGSKIHQVSLDHQWNMLVKMENNMLFFGKVGMHEVVLLPQWMEPASRTVLYLDQKEQFNMLTLTPEGLHVHKYPMTMETRSAMKGSYHECPFISFEHSMNSVCYNIDKGEKIVLWAKVVYPEGKGVYVRFLSNRNDLLLITQKSFFEGVNSVDTVNMTFLISQEVDYSDPTSYTDLIKKTSGIVTLELIPNQIGNTCNLPKTRISNFNVGCPPNRHIRVARPWGMPCEMNSLTNYTIPRSVLRNPPPEDLVVNYDWDTFGCLLETHYKNPFQPTLVLYDGDNFVRNVNANFIVWEIFGRMDYSFNETMRQVGCLCEAQTWRSLLTPGQSLGEAWGPENYRTCFGVIPGKLGNLDTQYEIMNSSSNNFLTFSQVNSAIYVFSVKVLDPNYSFCDLRAVFAIKTYGVTIPKYEYITKYMDQVFVFFTLCVLGYSFCRYVKIFRSLMATRRQELV
;
A
#
# COMPACT_ATOMS: atom_id res chain seq x y z
N MET A 1 20.42 34.60 27.29
CA MET A 1 19.81 34.25 28.59
C MET A 1 18.34 34.09 28.34
N LEU A 2 17.90 32.85 28.17
CA LEU A 2 16.51 32.50 27.89
C LEU A 2 15.75 32.44 29.21
N PRO A 3 14.51 32.95 29.29
CA PRO A 3 13.70 32.83 30.49
C PRO A 3 13.31 31.35 30.61
N VAL A 4 13.99 30.62 31.49
CA VAL A 4 13.42 29.42 32.10
C VAL A 4 12.10 29.86 32.75
N PRO A 5 11.01 29.08 32.67
CA PRO A 5 9.79 29.43 33.39
C PRO A 5 10.13 29.68 34.86
N LEU A 6 9.68 30.82 35.40
CA LEU A 6 9.83 31.16 36.82
C LEU A 6 9.37 29.95 37.66
N GLU A 7 10.15 29.56 38.67
CA GLU A 7 9.76 28.50 39.61
C GLU A 7 8.30 28.69 40.04
N GLY A 8 7.43 27.74 39.71
CA GLY A 8 5.99 27.89 39.85
C GLY A 8 5.22 26.60 39.52
N TYR A 9 3.98 26.53 39.99
CA TYR A 9 3.06 25.46 39.64
C TYR A 9 2.37 25.81 38.31
N PHE A 10 2.71 25.08 37.26
CA PHE A 10 2.08 25.22 35.94
C PHE A 10 0.91 24.25 35.82
N THR A 11 -0.19 24.73 35.24
CA THR A 11 -1.33 23.87 34.90
C THR A 11 -1.15 23.36 33.47
N VAL A 12 -1.11 22.04 33.32
CA VAL A 12 -1.08 21.41 31.99
C VAL A 12 -2.51 21.18 31.54
N ASP A 13 -2.89 21.83 30.43
CA ASP A 13 -4.24 21.69 29.88
C ASP A 13 -4.38 20.43 29.01
N GLN A 14 -3.37 20.19 28.18
CA GLN A 14 -3.36 19.13 27.16
C GLN A 14 -1.92 18.64 26.92
N ALA A 15 -1.80 17.39 26.47
CA ALA A 15 -0.54 16.81 26.07
C ALA A 15 -0.71 15.95 24.81
N ALA A 16 0.35 15.86 24.02
CA ALA A 16 0.46 14.96 22.88
C ALA A 16 1.77 14.17 22.97
N LEU A 17 1.67 12.85 22.90
CA LEU A 17 2.79 11.92 22.87
C LEU A 17 3.29 11.77 21.42
N LEU A 18 4.58 11.98 21.23
CA LEU A 18 5.31 11.72 19.99
C LEU A 18 6.27 10.54 20.19
N GLU A 19 6.88 10.03 19.12
CA GLU A 19 7.83 8.91 19.22
C GLU A 19 9.12 9.30 19.95
N ASP A 20 9.52 10.57 19.87
CA ASP A 20 10.76 11.12 20.42
C ASP A 20 10.58 11.99 21.68
N GLY A 21 9.35 12.23 22.12
CA GLY A 21 9.07 13.04 23.31
C GLY A 21 7.59 13.39 23.50
N ILE A 22 7.32 14.40 24.33
CA ILE A 22 5.97 14.83 24.70
C ILE A 22 5.84 16.33 24.50
N ILE A 23 4.77 16.76 23.84
CA ILE A 23 4.37 18.16 23.76
C ILE A 23 3.33 18.45 24.85
N PHE A 24 3.56 19.49 25.63
CA PHE A 24 2.63 19.98 26.64
C PHE A 24 2.09 21.35 26.23
N ARG A 25 0.78 21.55 26.40
CA ARG A 25 0.15 22.86 26.30
C ARG A 25 -0.01 23.46 27.69
N ILE A 26 0.62 24.60 27.91
CA ILE A 26 0.63 25.34 29.19
C ILE A 26 0.38 26.81 28.85
N ASP A 27 -0.65 27.42 29.43
CA ASP A 27 -0.99 28.84 29.29
C ASP A 27 -1.05 29.35 27.83
N GLY A 28 -1.51 28.49 26.91
CA GLY A 28 -1.62 28.82 25.48
C GLY A 28 -0.29 28.81 24.69
N ALA A 29 0.78 28.29 25.28
CA ALA A 29 2.05 27.99 24.62
C ALA A 29 2.29 26.47 24.55
N LEU A 30 3.17 26.02 23.64
CA LEU A 30 3.59 24.62 23.54
C LEU A 30 5.04 24.44 24.00
N TYR A 31 5.23 23.47 24.89
CA TYR A 31 6.53 23.09 25.45
C TYR A 31 6.88 21.66 25.05
N TRP A 32 8.17 21.40 24.85
CA TRP A 32 8.70 20.10 24.45
C TRP A 32 9.40 19.44 25.62
N ARG A 33 9.11 18.17 25.86
CA ARG A 33 9.87 17.32 26.78
C ARG A 33 10.48 16.18 26.00
N ASP A 34 11.80 16.15 25.95
CA ASP A 34 12.53 15.09 25.27
C ASP A 34 12.49 13.76 26.05
N ASN A 35 12.42 12.63 25.36
CA ASN A 35 12.48 11.31 26.01
C ASN A 35 13.85 11.01 26.64
N GLN A 36 14.95 11.55 26.11
CA GLN A 36 16.30 11.29 26.61
C GLN A 36 16.65 12.22 27.77
N ASP A 37 16.48 13.53 27.57
CA ASP A 37 16.89 14.53 28.56
C ASP A 37 15.85 14.66 29.68
N GLY A 38 14.58 14.34 29.40
CA GLY A 38 13.49 14.42 30.36
C GLY A 38 13.11 15.84 30.81
N VAL A 39 13.83 16.86 30.35
CA VAL A 39 13.64 18.28 30.68
C VAL A 39 12.57 18.88 29.77
N LEU A 40 11.67 19.66 30.37
CA LEU A 40 10.68 20.46 29.65
C LEU A 40 11.32 21.79 29.20
N THR A 41 11.33 22.06 27.91
CA THR A 41 11.93 23.25 27.32
C THR A 41 11.03 23.89 26.27
N GLU A 42 11.22 25.19 26.02
CA GLU A 42 10.70 25.81 24.80
C GLU A 42 11.42 25.24 23.57
N HIS A 43 10.70 25.08 22.47
CA HIS A 43 11.28 24.60 21.23
C HIS A 43 11.00 25.59 20.08
N PRO A 44 12.01 25.98 19.28
CA PRO A 44 11.86 27.04 18.26
C PRO A 44 10.85 26.71 17.16
N GLN A 45 10.56 25.43 16.94
CA GLN A 45 9.56 24.99 15.95
C GLN A 45 8.13 24.88 16.51
N LEU A 46 7.93 25.19 17.79
CA LEU A 46 6.63 25.15 18.45
C LEU A 46 6.10 26.58 18.71
N PRO A 47 4.79 26.83 18.58
CA PRO A 47 4.19 28.12 18.91
C PRO A 47 4.35 28.48 20.39
N THR A 48 4.85 29.69 20.65
CA THR A 48 5.07 30.23 22.00
C THR A 48 3.86 30.96 22.59
N SER A 49 2.79 31.17 21.83
CA SER A 49 1.56 31.80 22.31
C SER A 49 0.35 31.59 21.38
N GLY A 50 -0.85 31.83 21.92
CA GLY A 50 -2.11 31.87 21.18
C GLY A 50 -2.67 30.49 20.79
N VAL A 51 -2.16 29.41 21.38
CA VAL A 51 -2.64 28.05 21.11
C VAL A 51 -3.90 27.75 21.91
N LYS A 52 -4.99 27.50 21.18
CA LYS A 52 -6.31 27.17 21.75
C LYS A 52 -6.48 25.67 22.00
N GLY A 53 -5.80 24.83 21.24
CA GLY A 53 -5.81 23.41 21.52
C GLY A 53 -4.72 22.61 20.81
N LEU A 54 -4.51 21.42 21.38
CA LEU A 54 -3.60 20.38 20.95
C LEU A 54 -4.37 19.05 20.97
N TYR A 55 -4.34 18.32 19.85
CA TYR A 55 -4.99 17.01 19.74
C TYR A 55 -4.04 16.00 19.10
N GLN A 56 -3.87 14.86 19.77
CA GLN A 56 -3.09 13.75 19.25
C GLN A 56 -4.00 12.73 18.58
N ARG A 57 -3.50 12.10 17.52
CA ARG A 57 -4.16 10.96 16.90
C ARG A 57 -4.29 9.80 17.87
N THR A 58 -5.48 9.23 17.94
CA THR A 58 -5.83 8.11 18.83
C THR A 58 -5.66 6.74 18.17
N CYS A 59 -5.43 6.71 16.86
CA CYS A 59 -5.38 5.50 16.02
C CYS A 59 -4.00 5.36 15.35
N CYS A 60 -3.48 4.14 15.24
CA CYS A 60 -2.16 3.87 14.66
C CYS A 60 -2.16 3.97 13.12
N VAL A 61 -1.47 4.99 12.59
CA VAL A 61 -1.31 5.21 11.13
C VAL A 61 -0.41 4.16 10.47
N SER A 62 0.46 3.48 11.22
CA SER A 62 1.47 2.56 10.68
C SER A 62 0.90 1.44 9.79
N HIS A 63 -0.38 1.11 9.95
CA HIS A 63 -1.07 0.05 9.21
C HIS A 63 -1.95 0.55 8.06
N TYR A 64 -1.98 1.86 7.81
CA TYR A 64 -2.72 2.42 6.69
C TYR A 64 -1.91 2.23 5.38
N PRO A 65 -2.49 1.64 4.33
CA PRO A 65 -1.79 1.42 3.06
C PRO A 65 -1.43 2.73 2.35
N GLY A 66 -0.48 2.69 1.41
CA GLY A 66 -0.08 3.85 0.60
C GLY A 66 0.99 4.75 1.23
N GLN A 67 2.09 4.14 1.71
CA GLN A 67 3.15 4.75 2.55
C GLN A 67 4.06 5.79 1.88
N ASP A 68 3.74 6.32 0.70
CA ASP A 68 4.60 7.33 0.06
C ASP A 68 4.56 8.68 0.80
N THR A 69 3.51 8.93 1.59
CA THR A 69 3.35 10.14 2.39
C THR A 69 3.09 9.83 3.87
N GLU A 70 3.87 10.49 4.74
CA GLU A 70 3.67 10.42 6.19
C GLU A 70 2.45 11.23 6.61
N LEU A 71 1.38 10.59 7.10
CA LEU A 71 0.22 11.31 7.65
C LEU A 71 0.55 11.98 8.98
N SER A 72 -0.13 13.10 9.24
CA SER A 72 0.02 13.89 10.45
C SER A 72 -0.45 13.13 11.70
N SER A 73 0.22 13.35 12.82
CA SER A 73 -0.08 12.71 14.11
C SER A 73 -0.56 13.67 15.19
N ILE A 74 -0.36 14.97 14.99
CA ILE A 74 -0.89 16.01 15.88
C ILE A 74 -1.61 17.11 15.10
N ILE A 75 -2.61 17.69 15.75
CA ILE A 75 -3.32 18.89 15.31
C ILE A 75 -3.09 19.96 16.37
N VAL A 76 -2.71 21.15 15.93
CA VAL A 76 -2.58 22.34 16.77
C VAL A 76 -3.44 23.44 16.15
N TRP A 77 -4.26 24.11 16.95
CA TRP A 77 -5.06 25.23 16.44
C TRP A 77 -4.96 26.47 17.30
N LYS A 78 -5.05 27.60 16.62
CA LYS A 78 -5.30 28.94 17.15
C LYS A 78 -6.69 29.40 16.69
N ASP A 79 -7.07 30.63 16.98
CA ASP A 79 -8.37 31.18 16.58
C ASP A 79 -8.63 31.08 15.07
N HIS A 80 -7.64 31.40 14.24
CA HIS A 80 -7.81 31.48 12.78
C HIS A 80 -6.84 30.58 12.01
N LEU A 81 -6.16 29.66 12.68
CA LEU A 81 -5.07 28.87 12.10
C LEU A 81 -5.12 27.42 12.56
N LEU A 82 -5.09 26.50 11.61
CA LEU A 82 -4.96 25.06 11.85
C LEU A 82 -3.61 24.56 11.33
N LEU A 83 -2.88 23.90 12.20
CA LEU A 83 -1.54 23.36 11.97
C LEU A 83 -1.54 21.85 12.17
N LEU A 84 -0.78 21.14 11.33
CA LEU A 84 -0.54 19.70 11.46
C LEU A 84 0.93 19.41 11.71
N GLY A 85 1.22 18.36 12.48
CA GLY A 85 2.59 17.91 12.74
C GLY A 85 2.78 16.40 12.59
N PRO A 86 3.99 15.94 12.25
CA PRO A 86 4.36 14.53 12.08
C PRO A 86 4.51 13.79 13.43
N LYS A 87 4.98 12.54 13.38
CA LYS A 87 5.15 11.63 14.54
C LYS A 87 6.41 11.93 15.36
N GLN A 88 7.39 12.57 14.74
CA GLN A 88 8.70 12.90 15.31
C GLN A 88 8.99 14.38 15.12
N LEU A 89 9.48 15.03 16.18
CA LEU A 89 9.87 16.43 16.15
C LEU A 89 11.32 16.59 15.68
N LYS A 90 12.22 15.71 16.11
CA LYS A 90 13.63 15.65 15.69
C LYS A 90 13.77 14.84 14.40
N ASN A 91 13.67 15.49 13.24
CA ASN A 91 13.89 14.83 11.95
C ASN A 91 14.98 15.55 11.10
N PRO A 92 16.12 14.88 10.79
CA PRO A 92 17.19 15.48 9.99
C PRO A 92 16.72 15.75 8.55
N GLY A 93 16.48 17.03 8.22
CA GLY A 93 16.11 17.49 6.87
C GLY A 93 14.83 18.31 6.78
N ARG A 94 14.03 18.40 7.86
CA ARG A 94 12.79 19.20 7.87
C ARG A 94 13.05 20.58 8.49
N SER A 95 12.73 21.65 7.76
CA SER A 95 12.89 23.03 8.24
C SER A 95 11.76 23.48 9.17
N ASN A 96 10.53 22.95 8.97
CA ASN A 96 9.34 23.26 9.78
C ASN A 96 8.66 21.98 10.25
N PHE A 97 8.50 21.81 11.56
CA PHE A 97 7.74 20.71 12.16
C PHE A 97 6.23 20.83 11.89
N LEU A 98 5.64 22.02 12.05
CA LEU A 98 4.21 22.25 11.82
C LEU A 98 3.94 22.82 10.42
N GLN A 99 2.98 22.23 9.71
CA GLN A 99 2.48 22.70 8.42
C GLN A 99 1.14 23.41 8.59
N ILE A 100 0.98 24.57 7.96
CA ILE A 100 -0.30 25.28 7.88
C ILE A 100 -1.21 24.57 6.87
N VAL A 101 -2.42 24.21 7.31
CA VAL A 101 -3.42 23.52 6.46
C VAL A 101 -4.70 24.33 6.30
N LEU A 102 -5.01 25.20 7.26
CA LEU A 102 -6.15 26.12 7.15
C LEU A 102 -5.81 27.49 7.76
N THR A 103 -6.12 28.54 7.01
CA THR A 103 -6.11 29.92 7.49
C THR A 103 -7.52 30.48 7.30
N LEU A 104 -8.14 30.94 8.37
CA LEU A 104 -9.50 31.49 8.38
C LEU A 104 -9.45 33.02 8.43
N PRO A 105 -10.50 33.70 7.93
CA PRO A 105 -10.65 35.13 8.11
C PRO A 105 -10.85 35.47 9.60
N PRO A 106 -10.55 36.70 10.04
CA PRO A 106 -10.70 37.12 11.43
C PRO A 106 -12.13 37.01 11.99
N SER A 107 -13.14 36.97 11.12
CA SER A 107 -14.54 36.79 11.51
C SER A 107 -14.92 35.35 11.82
N VAL A 108 -14.04 34.37 11.60
CA VAL A 108 -14.33 32.94 11.81
C VAL A 108 -13.30 32.36 12.77
N THR A 109 -13.77 31.74 13.85
CA THR A 109 -12.93 31.13 14.87
C THR A 109 -13.05 29.61 14.91
N ILE A 110 -11.94 28.94 15.24
CA ILE A 110 -11.89 27.50 15.46
C ILE A 110 -12.30 27.19 16.90
N LEU A 111 -13.36 26.40 17.06
CA LEU A 111 -13.85 25.96 18.37
C LEU A 111 -13.12 24.70 18.86
N THR A 112 -12.94 23.71 17.99
CA THR A 112 -12.27 22.45 18.31
C THR A 112 -11.87 21.71 17.05
N ALA A 113 -10.84 20.86 17.12
CA ALA A 113 -10.39 20.04 16.00
C ALA A 113 -10.04 18.61 16.46
N SER A 114 -10.21 17.64 15.56
CA SER A 114 -9.93 16.22 15.79
C SER A 114 -9.56 15.54 14.47
N PHE A 115 -8.80 14.45 14.56
CA PHE A 115 -8.69 13.52 13.45
C PHE A 115 -10.04 12.86 13.17
N GLY A 116 -10.26 12.51 11.91
CA GLY A 116 -11.50 11.94 11.39
C GLY A 116 -11.57 10.42 11.51
N SER A 117 -12.68 9.83 11.04
CA SER A 117 -12.92 8.37 11.11
C SER A 117 -11.94 7.54 10.28
N GLN A 118 -11.46 8.11 9.18
CA GLN A 118 -10.45 7.50 8.33
C GLN A 118 -9.08 8.11 8.65
N PRO A 119 -7.98 7.36 8.61
CA PRO A 119 -6.65 7.88 8.93
C PRO A 119 -6.25 9.19 8.21
N PRO A 120 -6.45 9.38 6.89
CA PRO A 120 -6.05 10.62 6.22
C PRO A 120 -7.00 11.79 6.47
N SER A 121 -8.11 11.59 7.19
CA SER A 121 -9.13 12.62 7.42
C SER A 121 -8.93 13.35 8.74
N LEU A 122 -9.33 14.62 8.78
CA LEU A 122 -9.48 15.43 9.98
C LEU A 122 -10.67 16.36 9.84
N ALA A 123 -11.14 16.91 10.95
CA ALA A 123 -12.19 17.90 10.94
C ALA A 123 -11.98 18.97 12.01
N THR A 124 -12.57 20.14 11.76
CA THR A 124 -12.59 21.25 12.69
C THR A 124 -13.98 21.86 12.73
N LEU A 125 -14.42 22.23 13.92
CA LEU A 125 -15.65 22.97 14.15
C LEU A 125 -15.31 24.46 14.16
N VAL A 126 -15.97 25.24 13.32
CA VAL A 126 -15.76 26.69 13.20
C VAL A 126 -17.04 27.45 13.46
N ILE A 127 -16.94 28.68 13.93
CA ILE A 127 -18.10 29.57 14.09
C ILE A 127 -17.81 30.94 13.50
N ASN A 128 -18.81 31.57 12.92
CA ASN A 128 -18.72 32.94 12.44
C ASN A 128 -19.11 33.90 13.56
N ASP A 129 -18.16 34.72 14.00
CA ASP A 129 -18.31 35.69 15.08
C ASP A 129 -18.88 37.03 14.60
N ASN A 130 -19.32 37.12 13.34
CA ASN A 130 -19.96 38.32 12.83
C ASN A 130 -21.30 38.57 13.56
N PRO A 131 -21.47 39.73 14.25
CA PRO A 131 -22.68 40.04 15.02
C PRO A 131 -23.98 40.05 14.20
N SER A 132 -23.86 40.20 12.87
CA SER A 132 -25.00 40.21 11.95
C SER A 132 -25.36 38.82 11.40
N ALA A 133 -24.55 37.80 11.67
CA ALA A 133 -24.76 36.43 11.22
C ALA A 133 -25.44 35.58 12.29
N ILE A 134 -26.17 34.56 11.85
CA ILE A 134 -26.67 33.52 12.76
C ILE A 134 -25.45 32.78 13.32
N LEU A 135 -25.23 32.88 14.64
CA LEU A 135 -24.20 32.16 15.38
C LEU A 135 -24.50 30.64 15.33
N ARG A 136 -24.00 29.98 14.29
CA ARG A 136 -24.13 28.53 14.10
C ARG A 136 -22.76 27.93 13.82
N PRO A 137 -22.31 26.96 14.64
CA PRO A 137 -21.11 26.22 14.35
C PRO A 137 -21.26 25.42 13.05
N VAL A 138 -20.17 25.31 12.29
CA VAL A 138 -20.08 24.56 11.04
C VAL A 138 -18.94 23.57 11.17
N LEU A 139 -19.22 22.31 10.87
CA LEU A 139 -18.21 21.26 10.85
C LEU A 139 -17.62 21.16 9.44
N ILE A 140 -16.32 21.39 9.31
CA ILE A 140 -15.58 21.23 8.06
C ILE A 140 -14.54 20.13 8.20
N SER A 141 -14.37 19.34 7.16
CA SER A 141 -13.48 18.18 7.11
C SER A 141 -12.47 18.32 5.98
N TYR A 142 -11.31 17.72 6.15
CA TYR A 142 -10.18 17.77 5.23
C TYR A 142 -9.56 16.37 5.09
N ASN A 143 -9.06 16.05 3.90
CA ASN A 143 -8.35 14.80 3.63
C ASN A 143 -6.92 15.10 3.15
N GLU A 144 -5.92 14.56 3.86
CA GLU A 144 -4.49 14.76 3.60
C GLU A 144 -4.03 14.15 2.27
N LEU A 145 -4.71 13.11 1.77
CA LEU A 145 -4.36 12.43 0.50
C LEU A 145 -5.06 13.05 -0.71
N SER A 146 -6.24 13.64 -0.50
CA SER A 146 -7.01 14.33 -1.53
C SER A 146 -7.38 15.72 -1.00
N PRO A 147 -6.44 16.70 -1.05
CA PRO A 147 -6.59 17.98 -0.37
C PRO A 147 -7.82 18.73 -0.88
N GLY A 148 -8.81 18.87 0.00
CA GLY A 148 -10.08 19.53 -0.26
C GLY A 148 -10.88 19.61 1.03
N TRP A 149 -11.53 20.76 1.25
CA TRP A 149 -12.40 20.97 2.41
C TRP A 149 -13.84 20.64 2.06
N ILE A 150 -14.49 19.84 2.90
CA ILE A 150 -15.90 19.45 2.74
C ILE A 150 -16.66 19.85 4.00
N THR A 151 -17.79 20.51 3.82
CA THR A 151 -18.69 20.90 4.92
C THR A 151 -19.66 19.77 5.23
N SER A 152 -19.71 19.33 6.50
CA SER A 152 -20.71 18.37 6.98
C SER A 152 -22.07 19.04 7.16
N THR A 153 -23.14 18.26 6.97
CA THR A 153 -24.51 18.72 7.16
C THR A 153 -24.98 18.61 8.60
N PHE A 154 -24.25 17.88 9.46
CA PHE A 154 -24.60 17.58 10.84
C PHE A 154 -25.12 18.78 11.63
N MET A 155 -24.31 19.84 11.75
CA MET A 155 -24.68 21.02 12.54
C MET A 155 -25.87 21.79 11.93
N ALA A 156 -26.12 21.65 10.63
CA ALA A 156 -27.24 22.29 9.98
C ALA A 156 -28.57 21.58 10.25
N LYS A 157 -28.54 20.29 10.60
CA LYS A 157 -29.73 19.47 10.96
C LYS A 157 -30.25 19.77 12.38
N LEU A 158 -29.42 20.33 13.24
CA LEU A 158 -29.80 20.73 14.60
C LEU A 158 -30.42 22.12 14.60
N LYS A 159 -31.39 22.34 15.48
CA LYS A 159 -31.94 23.69 15.68
C LYS A 159 -30.93 24.55 16.44
N PRO A 160 -30.80 25.85 16.14
CA PRO A 160 -29.85 26.74 16.83
C PRO A 160 -29.97 26.71 18.35
N GLU A 161 -31.18 26.65 18.87
CA GLU A 161 -31.49 26.60 20.30
C GLU A 161 -31.06 25.29 20.98
N ASP A 162 -30.97 24.19 20.22
CA ASP A 162 -30.58 22.87 20.71
C ASP A 162 -29.06 22.66 20.65
N ILE A 163 -28.31 23.56 20.00
CA ILE A 163 -26.86 23.47 19.91
C ILE A 163 -26.27 23.94 21.24
N PRO A 164 -25.56 23.06 21.98
CA PRO A 164 -24.97 23.41 23.25
C PRO A 164 -23.94 24.53 23.08
N LYS A 165 -23.77 25.35 24.11
CA LYS A 165 -22.69 26.35 24.12
C LYS A 165 -21.36 25.67 24.49
N GLY A 166 -20.28 26.18 23.91
CA GLY A 166 -18.92 25.68 24.18
C GLY A 166 -18.46 25.89 25.63
N PRO A 167 -17.30 25.35 26.00
CA PRO A 167 -16.28 24.76 25.13
C PRO A 167 -16.65 23.38 24.59
N PHE A 168 -16.24 23.09 23.36
CA PHE A 168 -16.52 21.82 22.69
C PHE A 168 -15.31 20.88 22.68
N ARG A 169 -15.58 19.59 22.84
CA ARG A 169 -14.66 18.49 22.59
C ARG A 169 -15.23 17.61 21.48
N MET A 170 -14.35 17.12 20.62
CA MET A 170 -14.73 16.33 19.45
C MET A 170 -13.85 15.08 19.37
N ARG A 171 -14.46 13.96 19.00
CA ARG A 171 -13.76 12.70 18.74
C ARG A 171 -14.48 11.95 17.63
N PHE A 172 -13.76 11.62 16.58
CA PHE A 172 -14.24 10.69 15.57
C PHE A 172 -14.03 9.25 16.02
N LEU A 173 -14.90 8.38 15.55
CA LEU A 173 -14.84 6.95 15.70
C LEU A 173 -14.23 6.36 14.43
N GLU A 174 -13.39 5.33 14.57
CA GLU A 174 -13.01 4.54 13.41
C GLU A 174 -14.27 3.92 12.80
N SER A 175 -14.51 4.21 11.51
CA SER A 175 -15.63 3.69 10.72
C SER A 175 -15.38 3.97 9.24
N ALA A 176 -16.05 3.23 8.34
CA ALA A 176 -15.94 3.45 6.90
C ALA A 176 -16.50 4.82 6.52
N HIS A 177 -17.66 5.19 7.07
CA HIS A 177 -18.27 6.51 6.91
C HIS A 177 -17.96 7.40 8.11
N ALA A 178 -17.97 8.71 7.96
CA ALA A 178 -17.64 9.63 9.05
C ALA A 178 -18.62 9.47 10.21
N SER A 179 -18.08 9.19 11.40
CA SER A 179 -18.83 9.03 12.64
C SER A 179 -18.10 9.76 13.77
N LEU A 180 -18.81 10.58 14.54
CA LEU A 180 -18.23 11.44 15.56
C LEU A 180 -19.14 11.63 16.78
N LEU A 181 -18.48 11.91 17.90
CA LEU A 181 -19.08 12.48 19.10
C LEU A 181 -18.59 13.91 19.28
N LEU A 182 -19.51 14.81 19.60
CA LEU A 182 -19.26 16.21 19.89
C LEU A 182 -19.93 16.54 21.22
N TRP A 183 -19.19 17.01 22.21
CA TRP A 183 -19.76 17.26 23.53
C TRP A 183 -19.22 18.53 24.17
N ASN A 184 -20.01 19.09 25.07
CA ASN A 184 -19.58 20.15 25.98
C ASN A 184 -19.59 19.61 27.43
N GLU A 185 -19.77 20.48 28.41
CA GLU A 185 -19.83 20.11 29.83
C GLU A 185 -21.15 19.41 30.23
N GLU A 186 -22.20 19.45 29.41
CA GLU A 186 -23.56 19.00 29.82
C GLU A 186 -24.18 17.95 28.90
N THR A 187 -23.91 18.03 27.60
CA THR A 187 -24.55 17.23 26.56
C THR A 187 -23.53 16.59 25.62
N ILE A 188 -23.89 15.44 25.07
CA ILE A 188 -23.12 14.73 24.06
C ILE A 188 -24.00 14.59 22.83
N LEU A 189 -23.57 15.18 21.74
CA LEU A 189 -24.15 15.02 20.41
C LEU A 189 -23.38 13.94 19.64
N TYR A 190 -24.08 13.24 18.75
CA TYR A 190 -23.48 12.27 17.86
C TYR A 190 -23.95 12.47 16.42
N SER A 191 -23.07 12.10 15.49
CA SER A 191 -23.40 11.88 14.08
C SER A 191 -22.69 10.61 13.64
N PHE A 192 -23.43 9.64 13.12
CA PHE A 192 -22.92 8.35 12.69
C PHE A 192 -23.17 8.14 11.20
N HIS A 193 -22.17 7.56 10.54
CA HIS A 193 -22.19 7.14 9.14
C HIS A 193 -22.63 8.24 8.16
N ASN A 194 -21.86 9.33 8.06
CA ASN A 194 -22.12 10.47 7.19
C ASN A 194 -23.47 11.16 7.47
N ASP A 195 -23.74 11.46 8.73
CA ASP A 195 -24.96 12.14 9.18
C ASP A 195 -26.25 11.34 8.92
N ASN A 196 -26.18 10.02 8.73
CA ASN A 196 -27.36 9.16 8.51
C ASN A 196 -28.12 8.87 9.81
N ASP A 197 -27.42 8.89 10.94
CA ASP A 197 -28.01 8.76 12.27
C ASP A 197 -27.36 9.81 13.18
N TRP A 198 -28.16 10.68 13.80
CA TRP A 198 -27.67 11.83 14.53
C TRP A 198 -28.63 12.23 15.62
N GLY A 199 -28.09 12.85 16.66
CA GLY A 199 -28.90 13.33 17.76
C GLY A 199 -28.08 13.60 19.01
N GLU A 200 -28.74 13.46 20.14
CA GLU A 200 -28.18 13.66 21.46
C GLU A 200 -28.19 12.34 22.24
N VAL A 201 -27.10 12.03 22.93
CA VAL A 201 -27.03 10.91 23.85
C VAL A 201 -27.77 11.27 25.14
N ARG A 202 -28.82 10.51 25.46
CA ARG A 202 -29.67 10.79 26.62
C ARG A 202 -29.65 9.67 27.66
N PRO A 203 -29.75 9.99 28.95
CA PRO A 203 -30.03 8.98 29.95
C PRO A 203 -31.49 8.50 29.83
N PHE A 204 -31.75 7.21 30.11
CA PHE A 204 -33.08 6.60 29.96
C PHE A 204 -34.23 7.38 30.64
N ASN A 205 -33.97 8.01 31.80
CA ASN A 205 -35.00 8.68 32.62
C ASN A 205 -34.75 10.17 32.85
N ALA A 206 -33.96 10.85 32.01
CA ALA A 206 -33.69 12.28 32.17
C ALA A 206 -33.46 12.98 30.83
N SER A 207 -33.66 14.30 30.82
CA SER A 207 -33.53 15.12 29.61
C SER A 207 -32.09 15.18 29.11
N HIS A 208 -31.14 15.40 30.01
CA HIS A 208 -29.70 15.53 29.71
C HIS A 208 -28.85 14.77 30.73
N ILE A 209 -27.64 14.39 30.33
CA ILE A 209 -26.70 13.63 31.19
C ILE A 209 -26.36 14.40 32.46
N SER A 210 -26.12 15.71 32.36
CA SER A 210 -25.87 16.57 33.53
C SER A 210 -27.04 16.54 34.53
N ALA A 211 -28.29 16.59 34.05
CA ALA A 211 -29.47 16.51 34.91
C ALA A 211 -29.56 15.16 35.66
N ALA A 212 -29.26 14.05 34.98
CA ALA A 212 -29.17 12.73 35.61
C ALA A 212 -28.01 12.63 36.62
N ALA A 213 -26.98 13.46 36.46
CA ALA A 213 -25.81 13.53 37.32
C ALA A 213 -25.91 14.62 38.39
N GLN A 214 -27.13 15.04 38.77
CA GLN A 214 -27.36 16.06 39.81
C GLN A 214 -26.73 17.43 39.45
N GLY A 215 -26.72 17.78 38.17
CA GLY A 215 -26.11 19.01 37.65
C GLY A 215 -24.59 18.95 37.52
N SER A 216 -23.97 17.78 37.70
CA SER A 216 -22.53 17.61 37.50
C SER A 216 -22.16 17.69 36.01
N LYS A 217 -20.91 18.10 35.74
CA LYS A 217 -20.39 18.28 34.39
C LYS A 217 -19.70 17.02 33.88
N ILE A 218 -19.68 16.86 32.57
CA ILE A 218 -18.95 15.81 31.86
C ILE A 218 -17.45 16.08 32.00
N HIS A 219 -16.77 15.17 32.69
CA HIS A 219 -15.32 15.23 32.88
C HIS A 219 -14.57 14.56 31.71
N GLN A 220 -15.02 13.36 31.32
CA GLN A 220 -14.32 12.52 30.33
C GLN A 220 -15.28 11.58 29.60
N VAL A 221 -15.06 11.41 28.29
CA VAL A 221 -15.72 10.38 27.46
C VAL A 221 -14.64 9.43 26.96
N SER A 222 -14.75 8.14 27.34
CA SER A 222 -13.79 7.10 26.99
C SER A 222 -14.46 6.03 26.12
N LEU A 223 -13.74 5.53 25.11
CA LEU A 223 -14.23 4.59 24.12
C LEU A 223 -13.20 3.51 23.85
N ASP A 224 -13.63 2.26 23.78
CA ASP A 224 -12.83 1.12 23.30
C ASP A 224 -13.13 0.77 21.83
N HIS A 225 -12.37 -0.16 21.24
CA HIS A 225 -12.59 -0.59 19.86
C HIS A 225 -13.84 -1.47 19.73
N GLN A 226 -14.43 -1.96 20.82
CA GLN A 226 -15.72 -2.66 20.81
C GLN A 226 -16.92 -1.70 20.85
N TRP A 227 -16.67 -0.39 20.73
CA TRP A 227 -17.65 0.68 20.78
C TRP A 227 -18.33 0.87 22.14
N ASN A 228 -17.74 0.35 23.21
CA ASN A 228 -18.20 0.65 24.56
C ASN A 228 -17.80 2.07 24.94
N MET A 229 -18.78 2.88 25.32
CA MET A 229 -18.64 4.27 25.72
C MET A 229 -18.88 4.40 27.22
N LEU A 230 -17.89 4.97 27.92
CA LEU A 230 -17.99 5.30 29.33
C LEU A 230 -17.89 6.82 29.50
N VAL A 231 -18.95 7.43 30.00
CA VAL A 231 -19.03 8.86 30.30
C VAL A 231 -18.84 9.04 31.80
N LYS A 232 -17.75 9.71 32.17
CA LYS A 232 -17.44 10.05 33.55
C LYS A 232 -17.80 11.50 33.82
N MET A 233 -18.52 11.72 34.90
CA MET A 233 -18.84 13.04 35.44
C MET A 233 -17.78 13.53 36.43
N GLU A 234 -17.78 14.81 36.75
CA GLU A 234 -16.89 15.40 37.77
C GLU A 234 -17.14 14.84 39.17
N ASN A 235 -18.40 14.58 39.51
CA ASN A 235 -18.80 13.91 40.76
C ASN A 235 -18.57 12.38 40.75
N ASN A 236 -17.78 11.87 39.79
CA ASN A 236 -17.47 10.46 39.60
C ASN A 236 -18.65 9.51 39.31
N MET A 237 -19.84 10.04 38.99
CA MET A 237 -20.90 9.22 38.39
C MET A 237 -20.47 8.72 37.00
N LEU A 238 -20.80 7.47 36.68
CA LEU A 238 -20.44 6.82 35.43
C LEU A 238 -21.70 6.45 34.64
N PHE A 239 -21.74 6.82 33.38
CA PHE A 239 -22.77 6.36 32.45
C PHE A 239 -22.16 5.48 31.37
N PHE A 240 -22.88 4.44 31.00
CA PHE A 240 -22.49 3.51 29.95
C PHE A 240 -23.43 3.55 28.77
N GLY A 241 -22.88 3.49 27.56
CA GLY A 241 -23.62 3.19 26.35
C GLY A 241 -22.72 2.52 25.34
N LYS A 242 -23.30 1.99 24.27
CA LYS A 242 -22.56 1.52 23.10
C LYS A 242 -22.78 2.50 21.95
N VAL A 243 -21.76 2.76 21.14
CA VAL A 243 -21.92 3.57 19.92
C VAL A 243 -23.02 2.96 19.05
N GLY A 244 -23.90 3.81 18.54
CA GLY A 244 -25.12 3.42 17.82
C GLY A 244 -26.35 3.30 18.72
N MET A 245 -26.18 3.34 20.05
CA MET A 245 -27.29 3.54 20.98
C MET A 245 -27.46 5.03 21.26
N HIS A 246 -28.72 5.48 21.28
CA HIS A 246 -29.07 6.87 21.58
C HIS A 246 -29.16 7.13 23.09
N GLU A 247 -29.10 6.06 23.89
CA GLU A 247 -29.29 6.12 25.32
C GLU A 247 -28.14 5.52 26.13
N VAL A 248 -27.86 6.16 27.26
CA VAL A 248 -26.89 5.72 28.26
C VAL A 248 -27.58 5.34 29.57
N VAL A 249 -26.96 4.41 30.29
CA VAL A 249 -27.45 3.91 31.57
C VAL A 249 -26.47 4.26 32.67
N LEU A 250 -27.01 4.71 33.80
CA LEU A 250 -26.24 5.00 35.00
C LEU A 250 -25.69 3.70 35.59
N LEU A 251 -24.38 3.67 35.83
CA LEU A 251 -23.71 2.55 36.49
C LEU A 251 -23.65 2.76 38.01
N PRO A 252 -23.47 1.68 38.78
CA PRO A 252 -23.22 1.77 40.21
C PRO A 252 -22.03 2.68 40.53
N GLN A 253 -22.15 3.44 41.60
CA GLN A 253 -21.10 4.34 42.04
C GLN A 253 -19.92 3.55 42.62
N TRP A 254 -18.72 3.83 42.14
CA TRP A 254 -17.47 3.17 42.56
C TRP A 254 -16.56 4.08 43.38
N MET A 255 -16.64 5.39 43.18
CA MET A 255 -15.75 6.37 43.80
C MET A 255 -16.56 7.43 44.52
N GLU A 256 -16.00 7.94 45.62
CA GLU A 256 -16.56 9.09 46.32
C GLU A 256 -16.57 10.32 45.41
N PRO A 257 -17.59 11.20 45.48
CA PRO A 257 -17.71 12.34 44.58
C PRO A 257 -16.52 13.31 44.60
N ALA A 258 -15.84 13.41 45.76
CA ALA A 258 -14.69 14.29 45.94
C ALA A 258 -13.35 13.69 45.46
N SER A 259 -13.32 12.41 45.09
CA SER A 259 -12.08 11.72 44.72
C SER A 259 -11.55 12.19 43.36
N ARG A 260 -10.24 12.48 43.29
CA ARG A 260 -9.56 12.84 42.03
C ARG A 260 -9.30 11.59 41.22
N THR A 261 -10.19 11.30 40.27
CA THR A 261 -10.17 10.07 39.49
C THR A 261 -10.22 10.36 37.99
N VAL A 262 -9.48 9.60 37.20
CA VAL A 262 -9.52 9.63 35.72
C VAL A 262 -9.59 8.20 35.17
N LEU A 263 -10.22 8.04 34.00
CA LEU A 263 -10.28 6.75 33.31
C LEU A 263 -9.13 6.65 32.31
N TYR A 264 -8.54 5.47 32.18
CA TYR A 264 -7.67 5.16 31.05
C TYR A 264 -7.90 3.74 30.54
N LEU A 265 -7.57 3.53 29.28
CA LEU A 265 -7.57 2.22 28.63
C LEU A 265 -6.13 1.72 28.57
N ASP A 266 -5.91 0.49 29.04
CA ASP A 266 -4.60 -0.14 28.87
C ASP A 266 -4.42 -0.72 27.46
N GLN A 267 -3.25 -1.32 27.19
CA GLN A 267 -2.93 -1.95 25.90
C GLN A 267 -3.84 -3.14 25.56
N LYS A 268 -4.56 -3.70 26.54
CA LYS A 268 -5.55 -4.77 26.35
C LYS A 268 -6.97 -4.22 26.14
N GLU A 269 -7.12 -2.90 26.12
CA GLU A 269 -8.38 -2.16 26.09
C GLU A 269 -9.27 -2.44 27.30
N GLN A 270 -8.67 -2.61 28.47
CA GLN A 270 -9.43 -2.69 29.72
C GLN A 270 -9.52 -1.30 30.35
N PHE A 271 -10.74 -0.94 30.77
CA PHE A 271 -10.97 0.29 31.52
C PHE A 271 -10.36 0.17 32.92
N ASN A 272 -9.51 1.13 33.25
CA ASN A 272 -8.87 1.25 34.55
C ASN A 272 -9.15 2.67 35.10
N MET A 273 -9.29 2.77 36.42
CA MET A 273 -9.44 4.01 37.16
C MET A 273 -8.12 4.36 37.84
N LEU A 274 -7.60 5.53 37.52
CA LEU A 274 -6.46 6.16 38.17
C LEU A 274 -6.97 7.09 39.26
N THR A 275 -6.62 6.82 40.51
CA THR A 275 -6.99 7.65 41.66
C THR A 275 -5.76 8.29 42.25
N LEU A 276 -5.79 9.61 42.40
CA LEU A 276 -4.73 10.35 43.08
C LEU A 276 -5.09 10.54 44.56
N THR A 277 -4.29 9.94 45.44
CA THR A 277 -4.39 10.07 46.90
C THR A 277 -3.16 10.83 47.43
N PRO A 278 -3.14 11.23 48.71
CA PRO A 278 -1.93 11.76 49.34
C PRO A 278 -0.75 10.77 49.35
N GLU A 279 -1.02 9.46 49.27
CA GLU A 279 -0.01 8.40 49.26
C GLU A 279 0.58 8.15 47.86
N GLY A 280 -0.08 8.65 46.82
CA GLY A 280 0.37 8.56 45.45
C GLY A 280 -0.74 8.23 44.46
N LEU A 281 -0.32 7.69 43.32
CA LEU A 281 -1.22 7.32 42.22
C LEU A 281 -1.55 5.82 42.31
N HIS A 282 -2.83 5.50 42.45
CA HIS A 282 -3.33 4.13 42.52
C HIS A 282 -4.11 3.76 41.26
N VAL A 283 -3.90 2.54 40.77
CA VAL A 283 -4.57 1.99 39.59
C VAL A 283 -5.53 0.89 40.02
N HIS A 284 -6.80 1.03 39.65
CA HIS A 284 -7.83 0.02 39.89
C HIS A 284 -8.47 -0.42 38.59
N LYS A 285 -8.58 -1.73 38.39
CA LYS A 285 -9.29 -2.28 37.23
C LYS A 285 -10.79 -2.09 37.39
N TYR A 286 -11.44 -1.49 36.40
CA TYR A 286 -12.89 -1.30 36.40
C TYR A 286 -13.59 -2.50 35.74
N PRO A 287 -14.46 -3.25 36.45
CA PRO A 287 -15.09 -4.47 35.93
C PRO A 287 -16.30 -4.14 35.02
N MET A 288 -16.06 -3.40 33.93
CA MET A 288 -17.10 -2.88 33.02
C MET A 288 -18.14 -3.93 32.61
N THR A 289 -17.72 -5.13 32.18
CA THR A 289 -18.66 -6.16 31.72
C THR A 289 -19.60 -6.66 32.83
N MET A 290 -19.13 -6.69 34.07
CA MET A 290 -19.96 -7.09 35.21
C MET A 290 -20.98 -6.01 35.54
N GLU A 291 -20.52 -4.76 35.66
CA GLU A 291 -21.35 -3.61 36.02
C GLU A 291 -22.45 -3.36 34.97
N THR A 292 -22.08 -3.42 33.70
CA THR A 292 -23.03 -3.24 32.58
C THR A 292 -24.06 -4.36 32.55
N ARG A 293 -23.67 -5.63 32.71
CA ARG A 293 -24.65 -6.74 32.79
C ARG A 293 -25.57 -6.62 34.00
N SER A 294 -25.05 -6.13 35.13
CA SER A 294 -25.85 -5.89 36.33
C SER A 294 -26.88 -4.78 36.12
N ALA A 295 -26.44 -3.62 35.61
CA ALA A 295 -27.29 -2.47 35.35
C ALA A 295 -28.36 -2.73 34.26
N MET A 296 -28.09 -3.66 33.34
CA MET A 296 -28.93 -3.89 32.16
C MET A 296 -29.80 -5.14 32.25
N LYS A 297 -29.77 -5.87 33.37
CA LYS A 297 -30.51 -7.12 33.52
C LYS A 297 -32.01 -6.90 33.40
N GLY A 298 -32.65 -7.57 32.43
CA GLY A 298 -34.09 -7.45 32.18
C GLY A 298 -34.52 -6.13 31.50
N SER A 299 -33.57 -5.37 30.95
CA SER A 299 -33.86 -4.15 30.19
C SER A 299 -34.03 -4.45 28.69
N TYR A 300 -34.70 -3.55 27.97
CA TYR A 300 -34.83 -3.63 26.51
C TYR A 300 -33.53 -3.30 25.75
N HIS A 301 -32.46 -2.93 26.47
CA HIS A 301 -31.12 -2.73 25.92
C HIS A 301 -30.32 -4.04 25.79
N GLU A 302 -30.99 -5.19 25.93
CA GLU A 302 -30.44 -6.51 25.68
C GLU A 302 -29.99 -6.65 24.22
N CYS A 303 -28.93 -7.41 23.98
CA CYS A 303 -28.39 -7.58 22.65
C CYS A 303 -29.39 -8.34 21.77
N PRO A 304 -29.73 -7.83 20.57
CA PRO A 304 -30.66 -8.52 19.67
C PRO A 304 -30.05 -9.77 19.02
N PHE A 305 -28.75 -10.01 19.20
CA PHE A 305 -28.04 -11.17 18.67
C PHE A 305 -27.19 -11.86 19.76
N ILE A 306 -26.92 -13.14 19.54
CA ILE A 306 -26.09 -14.00 20.42
C ILE A 306 -24.62 -13.85 20.05
N SER A 307 -24.29 -13.88 18.76
CA SER A 307 -22.92 -13.75 18.27
C SER A 307 -22.85 -13.07 16.90
N PHE A 308 -21.79 -12.29 16.69
CA PHE A 308 -21.42 -11.71 15.40
C PHE A 308 -19.94 -11.99 15.12
N GLU A 309 -19.66 -12.68 14.03
CA GLU A 309 -18.31 -13.13 13.63
C GLU A 309 -18.07 -12.82 12.15
N HIS A 310 -16.82 -12.63 11.75
CA HIS A 310 -16.44 -12.44 10.35
C HIS A 310 -15.01 -12.88 10.06
N SER A 311 -14.69 -13.09 8.79
CA SER A 311 -13.33 -13.43 8.32
C SER A 311 -12.42 -12.23 8.14
N MET A 312 -12.92 -11.01 8.30
CA MET A 312 -12.15 -9.78 8.15
C MET A 312 -11.23 -9.57 9.36
N ASN A 313 -10.00 -10.08 9.25
CA ASN A 313 -9.03 -10.18 10.35
C ASN A 313 -7.76 -9.36 10.13
N SER A 314 -7.51 -8.88 8.91
CA SER A 314 -6.36 -8.03 8.58
C SER A 314 -6.76 -6.56 8.61
N VAL A 315 -5.87 -5.71 9.12
CA VAL A 315 -6.07 -4.24 9.09
C VAL A 315 -6.01 -3.70 7.66
N CYS A 316 -5.23 -4.38 6.80
CA CYS A 316 -5.05 -4.02 5.40
C CYS A 316 -5.10 -5.25 4.49
N TYR A 317 -5.76 -5.12 3.35
CA TYR A 317 -5.74 -6.06 2.22
C TYR A 317 -5.21 -5.33 0.99
N ASN A 318 -4.47 -6.01 0.12
CA ASN A 318 -4.05 -5.48 -1.18
C ASN A 318 -4.82 -6.22 -2.28
N ILE A 319 -5.31 -5.49 -3.27
CA ILE A 319 -5.99 -6.05 -4.45
C ILE A 319 -5.30 -5.47 -5.68
N ASP A 320 -4.68 -6.35 -6.45
CA ASP A 320 -4.18 -6.02 -7.79
C ASP A 320 -5.23 -6.35 -8.87
N LYS A 321 -4.94 -5.97 -10.12
CA LYS A 321 -5.83 -6.21 -11.26
C LYS A 321 -6.19 -7.68 -11.41
N GLY A 322 -7.48 -7.96 -11.54
CA GLY A 322 -8.02 -9.32 -11.71
C GLY A 322 -7.93 -10.22 -10.48
N GLU A 323 -7.40 -9.74 -9.35
CA GLU A 323 -7.42 -10.48 -8.09
C GLU A 323 -8.80 -10.38 -7.41
N LYS A 324 -9.13 -11.41 -6.62
CA LYS A 324 -10.41 -11.51 -5.93
C LYS A 324 -10.19 -11.91 -4.48
N ILE A 325 -10.90 -11.24 -3.57
CA ILE A 325 -10.91 -11.55 -2.14
C ILE A 325 -12.30 -12.03 -1.76
N VAL A 326 -12.36 -13.09 -0.97
CA VAL A 326 -13.62 -13.63 -0.43
C VAL A 326 -13.62 -13.42 1.08
N LEU A 327 -14.64 -12.72 1.57
CA LEU A 327 -14.89 -12.56 3.00
C LEU A 327 -16.24 -13.16 3.37
N TRP A 328 -16.41 -13.51 4.65
CA TRP A 328 -17.71 -13.89 5.20
C TRP A 328 -17.99 -13.18 6.52
N ALA A 329 -19.27 -13.01 6.82
CA ALA A 329 -19.76 -12.53 8.11
C ALA A 329 -21.00 -13.32 8.51
N LYS A 330 -21.10 -13.67 9.79
CA LYS A 330 -22.13 -14.52 10.36
C LYS A 330 -22.73 -13.84 11.58
N VAL A 331 -24.05 -13.74 11.62
CA VAL A 331 -24.81 -13.30 12.80
C VAL A 331 -25.76 -14.41 13.23
N VAL A 332 -25.81 -14.67 14.53
CA VAL A 332 -26.69 -15.65 15.17
C VAL A 332 -27.57 -14.90 16.16
N TYR A 333 -28.89 -15.05 16.07
CA TYR A 333 -29.83 -14.29 16.88
C TYR A 333 -31.10 -15.10 17.21
N PRO A 334 -31.83 -14.76 18.29
CA PRO A 334 -33.10 -15.41 18.61
C PRO A 334 -34.15 -15.16 17.52
N GLU A 335 -34.95 -16.18 17.21
CA GLU A 335 -35.98 -16.10 16.17
C GLU A 335 -36.87 -14.85 16.30
N GLY A 336 -37.18 -14.21 15.16
CA GLY A 336 -38.07 -13.04 15.12
C GLY A 336 -37.43 -11.67 15.41
N LYS A 337 -36.11 -11.59 15.65
CA LYS A 337 -35.40 -10.30 15.82
C LYS A 337 -35.00 -9.61 14.52
N GLY A 338 -34.88 -10.34 13.41
CA GLY A 338 -34.58 -9.77 12.09
C GLY A 338 -33.21 -9.07 12.00
N VAL A 339 -32.17 -9.66 12.59
CA VAL A 339 -30.80 -9.12 12.54
C VAL A 339 -30.10 -9.57 11.26
N TYR A 340 -29.38 -8.67 10.59
CA TYR A 340 -28.58 -8.99 9.41
C TYR A 340 -27.24 -8.25 9.41
N VAL A 341 -26.32 -8.67 8.55
CA VAL A 341 -25.01 -8.04 8.40
C VAL A 341 -25.13 -6.79 7.53
N ARG A 342 -24.74 -5.64 8.07
CA ARG A 342 -24.57 -4.39 7.34
C ARG A 342 -23.11 -4.25 6.90
N PHE A 343 -22.95 -4.10 5.59
CA PHE A 343 -21.66 -3.87 4.94
C PHE A 343 -21.60 -2.40 4.49
N LEU A 344 -20.60 -1.66 4.94
CA LEU A 344 -20.38 -0.27 4.57
C LEU A 344 -19.03 -0.10 3.88
N SER A 345 -18.99 0.77 2.87
CA SER A 345 -17.78 1.13 2.13
C SER A 345 -17.78 2.63 1.87
N ASN A 346 -16.62 3.27 2.05
CA ASN A 346 -16.46 4.69 1.80
C ASN A 346 -16.35 5.07 0.31
N ARG A 347 -15.97 4.10 -0.54
CA ARG A 347 -15.74 4.26 -1.98
C ARG A 347 -16.25 3.05 -2.73
N ASN A 348 -17.51 3.13 -3.15
CA ASN A 348 -18.19 2.05 -3.89
C ASN A 348 -17.77 1.96 -5.36
N ASP A 349 -17.05 2.97 -5.86
CA ASP A 349 -16.61 3.11 -7.26
C ASP A 349 -15.34 2.30 -7.58
N LEU A 350 -14.52 1.99 -6.58
CA LEU A 350 -13.22 1.34 -6.78
C LEU A 350 -13.28 -0.18 -6.90
N LEU A 351 -14.24 -0.81 -6.20
CA LEU A 351 -14.31 -2.27 -6.07
C LEU A 351 -15.71 -2.75 -6.43
N LEU A 352 -15.75 -3.82 -7.23
CA LEU A 352 -16.96 -4.58 -7.44
C LEU A 352 -17.17 -5.51 -6.25
N ILE A 353 -18.31 -5.38 -5.57
CA ILE A 353 -18.63 -6.16 -4.38
C ILE A 353 -19.92 -6.91 -4.64
N THR A 354 -19.83 -8.24 -4.75
CA THR A 354 -20.98 -9.13 -4.89
C THR A 354 -21.28 -9.79 -3.55
N GLN A 355 -22.55 -9.75 -3.14
CA GLN A 355 -22.98 -10.30 -1.85
C GLN A 355 -23.87 -11.52 -2.06
N LYS A 356 -23.66 -12.56 -1.27
CA LYS A 356 -24.53 -13.75 -1.22
C LYS A 356 -24.93 -14.01 0.22
N SER A 357 -26.22 -14.04 0.51
CA SER A 357 -26.75 -14.36 1.83
C SER A 357 -27.27 -15.79 1.86
N PHE A 358 -27.05 -16.44 2.99
CA PHE A 358 -27.62 -17.73 3.35
C PHE A 358 -28.28 -17.59 4.72
N PHE A 359 -29.50 -18.09 4.84
CA PHE A 359 -30.31 -18.03 6.04
C PHE A 359 -30.66 -19.45 6.49
N GLU A 360 -30.55 -19.70 7.79
CA GLU A 360 -30.91 -20.96 8.42
C GLU A 360 -31.56 -20.69 9.78
N GLY A 361 -32.71 -21.30 10.05
CA GLY A 361 -33.41 -21.22 11.35
C GLY A 361 -33.54 -22.60 11.96
N VAL A 362 -33.01 -22.79 13.18
CA VAL A 362 -33.04 -24.07 13.92
C VAL A 362 -33.24 -23.79 15.41
N ASN A 363 -34.15 -24.51 16.06
CA ASN A 363 -34.36 -24.48 17.53
C ASN A 363 -34.50 -23.06 18.11
N SER A 364 -35.38 -22.23 17.51
CA SER A 364 -35.64 -20.83 17.94
C SER A 364 -34.44 -19.88 17.83
N VAL A 365 -33.46 -20.26 17.02
CA VAL A 365 -32.29 -19.44 16.68
C VAL A 365 -32.19 -19.32 15.17
N ASP A 366 -32.06 -18.09 14.70
CA ASP A 366 -31.82 -17.75 13.31
C ASP A 366 -30.32 -17.44 13.10
N THR A 367 -29.78 -17.91 11.99
CA THR A 367 -28.41 -17.65 11.55
C THR A 367 -28.43 -17.06 10.14
N VAL A 368 -27.75 -15.93 9.98
CA VAL A 368 -27.52 -15.31 8.68
C VAL A 368 -26.01 -15.34 8.41
N ASN A 369 -25.62 -16.01 7.33
CA ASN A 369 -24.26 -16.02 6.82
C ASN A 369 -24.21 -15.25 5.49
N MET A 370 -23.34 -14.25 5.40
CA MET A 370 -23.15 -13.45 4.20
C MET A 370 -21.73 -13.60 3.70
N THR A 371 -21.58 -13.94 2.41
CA THR A 371 -20.30 -14.00 1.72
C THR A 371 -20.17 -12.81 0.78
N PHE A 372 -19.00 -12.17 0.79
CA PHE A 372 -18.64 -11.01 -0.02
C PHE A 372 -17.52 -11.42 -0.98
N LEU A 373 -17.78 -11.33 -2.29
CA LEU A 373 -16.75 -11.42 -3.32
C LEU A 373 -16.36 -10.02 -3.73
N ILE A 374 -15.13 -9.64 -3.43
CA ILE A 374 -14.57 -8.32 -3.67
C ILE A 374 -13.54 -8.45 -4.80
N SER A 375 -13.74 -7.71 -5.88
CA SER A 375 -12.84 -7.75 -7.04
C SER A 375 -12.67 -6.38 -7.69
N GLN A 376 -11.59 -6.25 -8.44
CA GLN A 376 -11.34 -5.12 -9.33
C GLN A 376 -11.57 -5.62 -10.77
N GLU A 377 -12.59 -5.08 -11.43
CA GLU A 377 -13.03 -5.52 -12.77
C GLU A 377 -13.14 -4.32 -13.72
N VAL A 378 -12.00 -3.68 -13.98
CA VAL A 378 -11.89 -2.61 -14.99
C VAL A 378 -10.98 -3.08 -16.11
N ASP A 379 -11.39 -2.83 -17.34
CA ASP A 379 -10.57 -3.09 -18.52
C ASP A 379 -9.70 -1.87 -18.87
N TYR A 380 -8.40 -2.08 -18.90
CA TYR A 380 -7.36 -1.10 -19.21
C TYR A 380 -6.79 -1.27 -20.63
N SER A 381 -7.43 -2.08 -21.49
CA SER A 381 -6.93 -2.39 -22.84
C SER A 381 -6.84 -1.19 -23.77
N ASP A 382 -7.57 -0.11 -23.51
CA ASP A 382 -7.51 1.13 -24.31
C ASP A 382 -6.36 2.05 -23.84
N PRO A 383 -5.32 2.25 -24.66
CA PRO A 383 -4.17 3.09 -24.30
C PRO A 383 -4.52 4.56 -24.11
N THR A 384 -5.57 5.06 -24.79
CA THR A 384 -5.90 6.49 -24.76
C THR A 384 -6.46 6.93 -23.41
N SER A 385 -7.09 6.00 -22.69
CA SER A 385 -7.71 6.24 -21.38
C SER A 385 -6.95 5.60 -20.21
N TYR A 386 -5.90 4.80 -20.49
CA TYR A 386 -5.14 4.03 -19.49
C TYR A 386 -4.75 4.85 -18.25
N THR A 387 -4.01 5.95 -18.43
CA THR A 387 -3.48 6.75 -17.31
C THR A 387 -4.59 7.35 -16.44
N ASP A 388 -5.67 7.81 -17.06
CA ASP A 388 -6.80 8.39 -16.36
C ASP A 388 -7.62 7.31 -15.63
N LEU A 389 -7.78 6.13 -16.24
CA LEU A 389 -8.41 4.98 -15.61
C LEU A 389 -7.63 4.54 -14.39
N ILE A 390 -6.30 4.36 -14.48
CA ILE A 390 -5.46 3.97 -13.34
C ILE A 390 -5.64 4.93 -12.17
N LYS A 391 -5.63 6.25 -12.42
CA LYS A 391 -5.84 7.26 -11.37
C LYS A 391 -7.24 7.19 -10.74
N LYS A 392 -8.27 6.91 -11.53
CA LYS A 392 -9.67 6.83 -11.04
C LYS A 392 -9.95 5.53 -10.27
N THR A 393 -9.26 4.45 -10.63
CA THR A 393 -9.57 3.08 -10.20
C THR A 393 -8.53 2.48 -9.25
N SER A 394 -7.56 3.28 -8.82
CA SER A 394 -6.65 2.97 -7.73
C SER A 394 -6.93 3.85 -6.52
N GLY A 395 -6.49 3.39 -5.35
CA GLY A 395 -6.64 4.09 -4.09
C GLY A 395 -7.09 3.17 -2.97
N ILE A 396 -7.47 3.78 -1.85
CA ILE A 396 -7.76 3.05 -0.62
C ILE A 396 -9.26 3.10 -0.35
N VAL A 397 -9.84 1.92 -0.10
CA VAL A 397 -11.23 1.73 0.29
C VAL A 397 -11.26 1.26 1.74
N THR A 398 -12.06 1.88 2.59
CA THR A 398 -12.29 1.41 3.96
C THR A 398 -13.62 0.67 3.98
N LEU A 399 -13.56 -0.60 4.38
CA LEU A 399 -14.73 -1.47 4.55
C LEU A 399 -15.04 -1.65 6.03
N GLU A 400 -16.33 -1.72 6.35
CA GLU A 400 -16.82 -1.92 7.70
C GLU A 400 -17.94 -2.97 7.73
N LEU A 401 -17.84 -3.90 8.69
CA LEU A 401 -18.80 -4.97 8.93
C LEU A 401 -19.40 -4.85 10.33
N ILE A 402 -20.72 -4.66 10.38
CA ILE A 402 -21.48 -4.49 11.63
C ILE A 402 -22.86 -5.12 11.53
N PRO A 403 -23.48 -5.52 12.65
CA PRO A 403 -24.90 -5.86 12.64
C PRO A 403 -25.75 -4.60 12.41
N ASN A 404 -26.93 -4.75 11.80
CA ASN A 404 -27.88 -3.65 11.60
C ASN A 404 -28.50 -3.15 12.91
N GLN A 405 -28.61 -4.00 13.92
CA GLN A 405 -29.13 -3.68 15.24
C GLN A 405 -28.06 -3.92 16.30
N ILE A 406 -27.93 -2.98 17.24
CA ILE A 406 -26.97 -3.03 18.35
C ILE A 406 -27.73 -2.79 19.65
N GLY A 407 -27.29 -3.45 20.71
CA GLY A 407 -27.71 -3.22 22.09
C GLY A 407 -26.50 -2.99 22.99
N ASN A 408 -26.69 -2.36 24.15
CA ASN A 408 -25.62 -2.01 25.08
C ASN A 408 -24.84 -3.24 25.59
N THR A 409 -25.49 -4.41 25.66
CA THR A 409 -24.86 -5.67 26.11
C THR A 409 -24.20 -6.48 24.99
N CYS A 410 -24.23 -6.00 23.74
CA CYS A 410 -23.67 -6.72 22.62
C CYS A 410 -22.15 -6.81 22.67
N ASN A 411 -21.61 -7.99 22.36
CA ASN A 411 -20.18 -8.15 22.15
C ASN A 411 -19.88 -8.01 20.65
N LEU A 412 -19.03 -7.04 20.29
CA LEU A 412 -18.62 -6.82 18.90
C LEU A 412 -17.16 -7.24 18.73
N PRO A 413 -16.78 -7.80 17.58
CA PRO A 413 -15.37 -8.01 17.23
C PRO A 413 -14.59 -6.71 17.33
N LYS A 414 -13.31 -6.80 17.69
CA LYS A 414 -12.40 -5.64 17.71
C LYS A 414 -12.09 -5.15 16.29
N THR A 415 -11.97 -6.08 15.33
CA THR A 415 -11.57 -5.79 13.95
C THR A 415 -12.77 -5.63 13.02
N ARG A 416 -13.57 -4.58 13.18
CA ARG A 416 -14.75 -4.34 12.32
C ARG A 416 -14.44 -3.61 11.03
N ILE A 417 -13.24 -3.08 10.91
CA ILE A 417 -12.83 -2.18 9.83
C ILE A 417 -11.52 -2.69 9.24
N SER A 418 -11.44 -2.65 7.92
CA SER A 418 -10.21 -2.95 7.19
C SER A 418 -10.06 -2.03 5.99
N ASN A 419 -8.81 -1.71 5.68
CA ASN A 419 -8.46 -0.90 4.51
C ASN A 419 -8.08 -1.82 3.35
N PHE A 420 -8.55 -1.51 2.15
CA PHE A 420 -8.29 -2.23 0.92
C PHE A 420 -7.51 -1.31 0.01
N ASN A 421 -6.25 -1.64 -0.22
CA ASN A 421 -5.38 -0.96 -1.15
C ASN A 421 -5.60 -1.51 -2.55
N VAL A 422 -6.28 -0.75 -3.40
CA VAL A 422 -6.47 -1.08 -4.81
C VAL A 422 -5.32 -0.43 -5.58
N GLY A 423 -4.36 -1.23 -5.98
CA GLY A 423 -3.11 -0.72 -6.55
C GLY A 423 -2.01 -1.77 -6.52
N CYS A 424 -0.76 -1.32 -6.68
CA CYS A 424 0.40 -2.21 -6.63
C CYS A 424 0.62 -2.70 -5.18
N PRO A 425 0.57 -4.02 -4.93
CA PRO A 425 0.88 -4.56 -3.61
C PRO A 425 2.35 -4.31 -3.23
N PRO A 426 2.65 -4.16 -1.93
CA PRO A 426 3.99 -3.84 -1.47
C PRO A 426 4.96 -4.97 -1.82
N ASN A 427 6.16 -4.61 -2.29
CA ASN A 427 7.23 -5.53 -2.67
C ASN A 427 6.85 -6.53 -3.78
N ARG A 428 5.77 -6.28 -4.54
CA ARG A 428 5.42 -7.11 -5.70
C ARG A 428 6.41 -6.89 -6.83
N HIS A 429 6.98 -7.98 -7.33
CA HIS A 429 7.95 -7.96 -8.42
C HIS A 429 7.95 -9.26 -9.21
N ILE A 430 8.60 -9.26 -10.37
CA ILE A 430 8.82 -10.46 -11.16
C ILE A 430 10.26 -10.93 -11.06
N ARG A 431 10.47 -12.23 -11.23
CA ARG A 431 11.79 -12.87 -11.36
C ARG A 431 11.78 -13.78 -12.58
N VAL A 432 12.92 -13.89 -13.26
CA VAL A 432 13.10 -14.91 -14.29
C VAL A 432 13.41 -16.24 -13.61
N ALA A 433 12.59 -17.26 -13.86
CA ALA A 433 12.77 -18.58 -13.28
C ALA A 433 14.10 -19.17 -13.75
N ARG A 434 14.82 -19.77 -12.81
CA ARG A 434 16.04 -20.51 -13.12
C ARG A 434 15.65 -21.92 -13.58
N PRO A 435 16.22 -22.43 -14.68
CA PRO A 435 16.09 -23.83 -15.05
C PRO A 435 16.57 -24.74 -13.91
N TRP A 436 15.84 -25.82 -13.65
CA TRP A 436 16.19 -26.78 -12.60
C TRP A 436 17.58 -27.39 -12.85
N GLY A 437 18.42 -27.42 -11.82
CA GLY A 437 19.75 -28.04 -11.87
C GLY A 437 20.87 -27.15 -12.42
N MET A 438 20.63 -25.87 -12.71
CA MET A 438 21.67 -24.93 -13.12
C MET A 438 22.33 -24.26 -11.88
N PRO A 439 23.60 -24.56 -11.56
CA PRO A 439 24.28 -23.91 -10.44
C PRO A 439 24.52 -22.43 -10.75
N CYS A 440 24.35 -21.57 -9.75
CA CYS A 440 24.70 -20.15 -9.85
C CYS A 440 25.88 -19.86 -8.93
N GLU A 441 27.08 -19.83 -9.51
CA GLU A 441 28.32 -19.51 -8.79
C GLU A 441 28.62 -18.02 -8.93
N MET A 442 28.18 -17.23 -7.94
CA MET A 442 28.14 -15.76 -7.98
C MET A 442 29.49 -15.01 -8.11
N ASN A 443 30.64 -15.68 -8.30
CA ASN A 443 31.95 -15.05 -8.14
C ASN A 443 32.98 -15.31 -9.27
N SER A 444 32.57 -15.78 -10.45
CA SER A 444 33.52 -16.15 -11.52
C SER A 444 33.75 -15.09 -12.60
N LEU A 445 32.83 -14.13 -12.78
CA LEU A 445 32.89 -13.13 -13.85
C LEU A 445 32.87 -11.71 -13.27
N THR A 446 33.91 -10.93 -13.57
CA THR A 446 34.05 -9.52 -13.16
C THR A 446 33.68 -8.56 -14.28
N ASN A 447 34.14 -8.82 -15.50
CA ASN A 447 33.87 -7.99 -16.66
C ASN A 447 33.80 -8.81 -17.95
N TYR A 448 33.15 -8.24 -18.96
CA TYR A 448 33.10 -8.80 -20.31
C TYR A 448 33.08 -7.69 -21.35
N THR A 449 33.50 -8.02 -22.57
CA THR A 449 33.64 -7.05 -23.66
C THR A 449 32.58 -7.31 -24.73
N ILE A 450 31.91 -6.25 -25.16
CA ILE A 450 30.94 -6.25 -26.26
C ILE A 450 31.57 -5.61 -27.49
N PRO A 451 31.71 -6.33 -28.62
CA PRO A 451 32.28 -5.77 -29.84
C PRO A 451 31.47 -4.57 -30.34
N ARG A 452 32.13 -3.48 -30.73
CA ARG A 452 31.44 -2.28 -31.25
C ARG A 452 30.57 -2.56 -32.47
N SER A 453 30.91 -3.57 -33.27
CA SER A 453 30.19 -3.94 -34.50
C SER A 453 28.76 -4.46 -34.26
N VAL A 454 28.44 -4.91 -33.04
CA VAL A 454 27.11 -5.44 -32.71
C VAL A 454 26.24 -4.44 -31.95
N LEU A 455 26.76 -3.24 -31.66
CA LEU A 455 26.05 -2.21 -30.91
C LEU A 455 25.24 -1.30 -31.84
N ARG A 456 24.02 -0.94 -31.43
CA ARG A 456 23.15 -0.01 -32.19
C ARG A 456 23.81 1.35 -32.41
N ASN A 457 24.47 1.88 -31.38
CA ASN A 457 25.21 3.14 -31.41
C ASN A 457 26.68 2.84 -31.09
N PRO A 458 27.50 2.52 -32.10
CA PRO A 458 28.85 2.00 -31.89
C PRO A 458 29.79 3.06 -31.29
N PRO A 459 30.41 2.82 -30.12
CA PRO A 459 31.48 3.66 -29.61
C PRO A 459 32.78 3.47 -30.42
N PRO A 460 33.80 4.34 -30.20
CA PRO A 460 35.09 4.24 -30.90
C PRO A 460 35.77 2.88 -30.69
N GLU A 461 35.71 2.38 -29.46
CA GLU A 461 36.31 1.12 -29.00
C GLU A 461 35.23 0.13 -28.55
N ASP A 462 35.63 -1.13 -28.31
CA ASP A 462 34.72 -2.13 -27.77
C ASP A 462 34.27 -1.76 -26.36
N LEU A 463 33.01 -2.05 -26.04
CA LEU A 463 32.42 -1.67 -24.76
C LEU A 463 32.79 -2.69 -23.70
N VAL A 464 33.51 -2.26 -22.66
CA VAL A 464 33.81 -3.09 -21.48
C VAL A 464 32.73 -2.87 -20.43
N VAL A 465 32.07 -3.95 -20.04
CA VAL A 465 30.98 -3.95 -19.05
C VAL A 465 31.43 -4.69 -17.81
N ASN A 466 31.27 -4.06 -16.65
CA ASN A 466 31.43 -4.72 -15.35
C ASN A 466 30.13 -5.48 -15.03
N TYR A 467 30.26 -6.75 -14.66
CA TYR A 467 29.11 -7.59 -14.37
C TYR A 467 28.67 -7.39 -12.91
N ASP A 468 27.52 -6.76 -12.71
CA ASP A 468 26.90 -6.56 -11.40
C ASP A 468 25.97 -7.75 -11.08
N TRP A 469 26.39 -8.59 -10.14
CA TRP A 469 25.64 -9.78 -9.74
C TRP A 469 24.38 -9.48 -8.95
N ASP A 470 24.33 -8.35 -8.23
CA ASP A 470 23.16 -7.95 -7.47
C ASP A 470 22.05 -7.46 -8.41
N THR A 471 22.44 -6.76 -9.48
CA THR A 471 21.49 -6.23 -10.48
C THR A 471 21.14 -7.22 -11.58
N PHE A 472 22.13 -7.92 -12.16
CA PHE A 472 21.93 -8.81 -13.32
C PHE A 472 21.57 -10.24 -12.94
N GLY A 473 21.81 -10.60 -11.68
CA GLY A 473 21.59 -11.95 -11.18
C GLY A 473 22.48 -12.99 -11.85
N CYS A 474 21.98 -14.22 -11.88
CA CYS A 474 22.74 -15.37 -12.34
C CYS A 474 22.91 -15.41 -13.85
N LEU A 475 24.13 -15.71 -14.30
CA LEU A 475 24.45 -15.90 -15.70
C LEU A 475 23.94 -17.27 -16.19
N LEU A 476 22.87 -17.27 -16.99
CA LEU A 476 22.30 -18.48 -17.57
C LEU A 476 23.11 -18.93 -18.78
N GLU A 477 23.48 -20.20 -18.88
CA GLU A 477 24.21 -20.71 -20.05
C GLU A 477 23.27 -21.43 -21.04
N THR A 478 23.32 -21.06 -22.32
CA THR A 478 22.59 -21.75 -23.39
C THR A 478 23.49 -22.01 -24.59
N HIS A 479 23.26 -23.13 -25.28
CA HIS A 479 23.95 -23.39 -26.53
C HIS A 479 23.41 -22.43 -27.60
N TYR A 480 24.27 -21.89 -28.47
CA TYR A 480 23.87 -20.85 -29.44
C TYR A 480 22.75 -21.28 -30.40
N LYS A 481 22.60 -22.59 -30.66
CA LYS A 481 21.50 -23.16 -31.48
C LYS A 481 20.19 -23.35 -30.71
N ASN A 482 20.21 -23.31 -29.39
CA ASN A 482 19.04 -23.56 -28.58
C ASN A 482 18.27 -22.25 -28.39
N PRO A 483 17.05 -22.14 -28.94
CA PRO A 483 16.20 -20.98 -28.69
C PRO A 483 15.90 -20.85 -27.19
N PHE A 484 15.83 -19.63 -26.67
CA PHE A 484 15.62 -19.36 -25.25
C PHE A 484 14.33 -18.56 -25.03
N GLN A 485 13.48 -19.01 -24.10
CA GLN A 485 12.30 -18.28 -23.67
C GLN A 485 12.36 -18.08 -22.15
N PRO A 486 12.36 -16.83 -21.67
CA PRO A 486 12.36 -16.58 -20.25
C PRO A 486 11.00 -16.98 -19.65
N THR A 487 11.03 -17.77 -18.58
CA THR A 487 9.84 -18.03 -17.76
C THR A 487 9.78 -16.99 -16.66
N LEU A 488 8.70 -16.22 -16.61
CA LEU A 488 8.52 -15.14 -15.64
C LEU A 488 7.63 -15.60 -14.49
N VAL A 489 8.00 -15.22 -13.27
CA VAL A 489 7.31 -15.62 -12.04
C VAL A 489 7.06 -14.39 -11.17
N LEU A 490 5.85 -14.27 -10.63
CA LEU A 490 5.41 -13.17 -9.78
C LEU A 490 5.62 -13.52 -8.30
N TYR A 491 6.20 -12.59 -7.55
CA TYR A 491 6.47 -12.69 -6.13
C TYR A 491 5.96 -11.46 -5.37
N ASP A 492 5.50 -11.67 -4.14
CA ASP A 492 5.24 -10.63 -3.15
C ASP A 492 6.27 -10.78 -2.03
N GLY A 493 7.33 -9.97 -2.07
CA GLY A 493 8.54 -10.23 -1.28
C GLY A 493 9.17 -11.57 -1.68
N ASP A 494 9.27 -12.51 -0.74
CA ASP A 494 9.80 -13.85 -1.04
C ASP A 494 8.71 -14.92 -1.27
N ASN A 495 7.44 -14.52 -1.19
CA ASN A 495 6.32 -15.44 -1.40
C ASN A 495 6.01 -15.57 -2.89
N PHE A 496 6.09 -16.78 -3.41
CA PHE A 496 5.63 -17.11 -4.76
C PHE A 496 4.12 -16.87 -4.87
N VAL A 497 3.69 -16.12 -5.89
CA VAL A 497 2.28 -15.87 -6.16
C VAL A 497 1.79 -16.76 -7.30
N ARG A 498 2.37 -16.62 -8.50
CA ARG A 498 2.01 -17.37 -9.71
C ARG A 498 3.03 -17.21 -10.84
N ASN A 499 2.95 -18.06 -11.86
CA ASN A 499 3.62 -17.82 -13.13
C ASN A 499 2.95 -16.67 -13.91
N VAL A 500 3.76 -15.88 -14.61
CA VAL A 500 3.28 -14.74 -15.41
C VAL A 500 2.89 -15.22 -16.80
N ASN A 501 1.57 -15.23 -17.05
CA ASN A 501 0.99 -15.65 -18.33
C ASN A 501 0.65 -14.47 -19.27
N ALA A 502 1.15 -13.28 -18.94
CA ALA A 502 0.94 -12.06 -19.69
C ALA A 502 1.93 -11.90 -20.86
N ASN A 503 1.57 -11.02 -21.79
CA ASN A 503 2.49 -10.59 -22.84
C ASN A 503 3.58 -9.69 -22.22
N PHE A 504 4.82 -9.92 -22.63
CA PHE A 504 5.98 -9.16 -22.18
C PHE A 504 6.96 -8.91 -23.33
N ILE A 505 7.82 -7.93 -23.15
CA ILE A 505 8.91 -7.60 -24.07
C ILE A 505 10.25 -7.84 -23.42
N VAL A 506 11.24 -8.12 -24.25
CA VAL A 506 12.62 -8.29 -23.86
C VAL A 506 13.49 -7.39 -24.72
N TRP A 507 14.48 -6.73 -24.11
CA TRP A 507 15.49 -5.95 -24.83
C TRP A 507 16.85 -6.06 -24.14
N GLU A 508 17.91 -5.95 -24.92
CA GLU A 508 19.28 -5.97 -24.42
C GLU A 508 19.67 -4.56 -23.93
N ILE A 509 20.13 -4.47 -22.67
CA ILE A 509 20.29 -3.18 -21.98
C ILE A 509 21.50 -2.36 -22.46
N PHE A 510 22.50 -3.01 -23.05
CA PHE A 510 23.70 -2.37 -23.60
C PHE A 510 23.56 -2.06 -25.11
N GLY A 511 22.40 -2.34 -25.71
CA GLY A 511 22.09 -1.99 -27.09
C GLY A 511 22.70 -2.94 -28.12
N ARG A 512 22.98 -4.20 -27.74
CA ARG A 512 23.35 -5.24 -28.70
C ARG A 512 22.21 -5.50 -29.70
N MET A 513 22.56 -5.74 -30.94
CA MET A 513 21.62 -6.00 -32.05
C MET A 513 21.78 -7.40 -32.64
N ASP A 514 22.64 -8.24 -32.08
CA ASP A 514 22.99 -9.57 -32.59
C ASP A 514 22.17 -10.71 -31.95
N TYR A 515 20.90 -10.42 -31.63
CA TYR A 515 19.87 -11.39 -31.23
C TYR A 515 18.60 -11.14 -32.05
N SER A 516 17.73 -12.13 -32.11
CA SER A 516 16.51 -12.07 -32.93
C SER A 516 15.39 -12.96 -32.37
N PHE A 517 14.19 -12.84 -32.91
CA PHE A 517 13.02 -13.65 -32.56
C PHE A 517 12.74 -14.69 -33.65
N ASN A 518 12.38 -15.91 -33.27
CA ASN A 518 12.18 -17.00 -34.23
C ASN A 518 10.84 -16.94 -34.99
N GLU A 519 9.82 -16.31 -34.43
CA GLU A 519 8.46 -16.26 -35.01
C GLU A 519 8.15 -14.90 -35.65
N THR A 520 7.35 -14.93 -36.71
CA THR A 520 6.77 -13.74 -37.37
C THR A 520 5.37 -13.42 -36.83
N MET A 521 4.89 -12.20 -37.04
CA MET A 521 3.53 -11.78 -36.65
C MET A 521 2.45 -12.70 -37.23
N ARG A 522 2.66 -13.21 -38.46
CA ARG A 522 1.77 -14.17 -39.11
C ARG A 522 1.74 -15.52 -38.41
N GLN A 523 2.89 -16.05 -38.01
CA GLN A 523 2.98 -17.37 -37.37
C GLN A 523 2.36 -17.38 -35.97
N VAL A 524 2.45 -16.27 -35.24
CA VAL A 524 1.79 -16.12 -33.93
C VAL A 524 0.29 -15.80 -34.03
N GLY A 525 -0.24 -15.57 -35.24
CA GLY A 525 -1.66 -15.35 -35.49
C GLY A 525 -2.15 -13.90 -35.34
N CYS A 526 -1.27 -12.91 -35.48
CA CYS A 526 -1.70 -11.51 -35.48
C CYS A 526 -2.66 -11.23 -36.66
N LEU A 527 -3.72 -10.47 -36.39
CA LEU A 527 -4.68 -9.99 -37.41
C LEU A 527 -4.23 -8.66 -38.04
N CYS A 528 -3.47 -7.87 -37.31
CA CYS A 528 -2.91 -6.58 -37.72
C CYS A 528 -1.42 -6.50 -37.37
N GLU A 529 -0.71 -5.54 -37.95
CA GLU A 529 0.70 -5.31 -37.61
C GLU A 529 0.84 -4.95 -36.13
N ALA A 530 1.69 -5.71 -35.42
CA ALA A 530 1.99 -5.48 -34.02
C ALA A 530 2.98 -4.31 -33.88
N GLN A 531 3.00 -3.70 -32.69
CA GLN A 531 4.01 -2.71 -32.35
C GLN A 531 5.40 -3.37 -32.33
N THR A 532 6.41 -2.61 -32.74
CA THR A 532 7.83 -2.99 -32.69
C THR A 532 8.64 -1.89 -32.01
N TRP A 533 9.84 -2.21 -31.54
CA TRP A 533 10.78 -1.24 -30.97
C TRP A 533 11.01 -0.06 -31.91
N ARG A 534 11.14 -0.32 -33.22
CA ARG A 534 11.33 0.74 -34.21
C ARG A 534 10.14 1.71 -34.28
N SER A 535 8.92 1.22 -34.05
CA SER A 535 7.70 2.05 -34.09
C SER A 535 7.49 2.89 -32.82
N LEU A 536 8.05 2.46 -31.69
CA LEU A 536 7.82 3.09 -30.38
C LEU A 536 8.97 3.96 -29.89
N LEU A 537 10.18 3.75 -30.41
CA LEU A 537 11.34 4.53 -30.00
C LEU A 537 11.30 5.94 -30.59
N THR A 538 11.31 6.93 -29.69
CA THR A 538 11.54 8.33 -30.04
C THR A 538 13.00 8.73 -29.77
N PRO A 539 13.56 9.73 -30.48
CA PRO A 539 14.93 10.17 -30.25
C PRO A 539 15.13 10.66 -28.81
N GLY A 540 16.07 10.04 -28.07
CA GLY A 540 16.44 10.43 -26.71
C GLY A 540 15.70 9.69 -25.58
N GLN A 541 14.76 8.81 -25.89
CA GLN A 541 14.03 8.02 -24.88
C GLN A 541 14.72 6.67 -24.60
N SER A 542 14.72 6.23 -23.34
CA SER A 542 15.27 4.91 -22.98
C SER A 542 14.33 3.77 -23.43
N LEU A 543 14.89 2.59 -23.76
CA LEU A 543 14.12 1.43 -24.22
C LEU A 543 13.03 1.01 -23.20
N GLY A 544 13.34 1.06 -21.90
CA GLY A 544 12.39 0.66 -20.85
C GLY A 544 11.22 1.63 -20.61
N GLU A 545 11.35 2.88 -21.07
CA GLU A 545 10.30 3.91 -20.97
C GLU A 545 9.51 4.06 -22.26
N ALA A 546 10.06 3.62 -23.39
CA ALA A 546 9.41 3.75 -24.70
C ALA A 546 8.19 2.81 -24.87
N TRP A 547 8.20 1.67 -24.19
CA TRP A 547 7.14 0.66 -24.31
C TRP A 547 6.69 0.16 -22.94
N GLY A 548 5.38 0.19 -22.70
CA GLY A 548 4.78 -0.30 -21.46
C GLY A 548 3.28 -0.57 -21.61
N PRO A 549 2.64 -0.98 -20.51
CA PRO A 549 1.18 -1.17 -20.45
C PRO A 549 0.38 0.02 -20.96
N GLU A 550 0.87 1.24 -20.73
CA GLU A 550 0.22 2.50 -21.08
C GLU A 550 0.06 2.76 -22.58
N ASN A 551 0.88 2.11 -23.42
CA ASN A 551 0.85 2.29 -24.87
C ASN A 551 0.73 0.98 -25.66
N TYR A 552 0.57 -0.15 -24.96
CA TYR A 552 0.45 -1.47 -25.57
C TYR A 552 -0.86 -1.65 -26.34
N ARG A 553 -0.77 -2.22 -27.55
CA ARG A 553 -1.92 -2.58 -28.39
C ARG A 553 -1.80 -4.05 -28.82
N THR A 554 -2.87 -4.79 -28.61
CA THR A 554 -2.97 -6.16 -29.09
C THR A 554 -3.06 -6.21 -30.63
N CYS A 555 -2.29 -7.11 -31.25
CA CYS A 555 -2.36 -7.37 -32.68
C CYS A 555 -3.49 -8.35 -33.07
N PHE A 556 -4.18 -8.93 -32.07
CA PHE A 556 -5.23 -9.93 -32.26
C PHE A 556 -6.63 -9.32 -32.42
N GLY A 557 -6.76 -7.99 -32.26
CA GLY A 557 -8.01 -7.26 -32.49
C GLY A 557 -8.14 -6.78 -33.94
N VAL A 558 -9.37 -6.69 -34.44
CA VAL A 558 -9.66 -6.11 -35.76
C VAL A 558 -9.68 -4.59 -35.64
N ILE A 559 -8.66 -3.91 -36.18
CA ILE A 559 -8.61 -2.46 -36.25
C ILE A 559 -9.03 -2.02 -37.66
N PRO A 560 -9.94 -1.05 -37.83
CA PRO A 560 -10.29 -0.53 -39.15
C PRO A 560 -9.08 0.21 -39.76
N GLY A 561 -8.52 -0.33 -40.85
CA GLY A 561 -7.35 0.23 -41.53
C GLY A 561 -6.68 -0.73 -42.52
N LYS A 562 -5.54 -0.32 -43.10
CA LYS A 562 -4.72 -1.20 -43.96
C LYS A 562 -4.10 -2.31 -43.10
N LEU A 563 -4.25 -3.56 -43.53
CA LEU A 563 -3.44 -4.67 -43.03
C LEU A 563 -1.96 -4.37 -43.31
N GLY A 564 -1.17 -4.21 -42.25
CA GLY A 564 0.27 -4.01 -42.34
C GLY A 564 1.04 -5.29 -42.70
N ASN A 565 2.37 -5.25 -42.65
CA ASN A 565 3.20 -6.39 -43.04
C ASN A 565 3.36 -7.40 -41.89
N LEU A 566 2.67 -8.54 -41.99
CA LEU A 566 2.69 -9.61 -40.98
C LEU A 566 3.90 -10.55 -41.08
N ASP A 567 4.77 -10.39 -42.07
CA ASP A 567 5.97 -11.23 -42.24
C ASP A 567 7.17 -10.69 -41.44
N THR A 568 6.97 -9.60 -40.69
CA THR A 568 7.95 -9.04 -39.76
C THR A 568 8.05 -9.89 -38.48
N GLN A 569 9.20 -9.82 -37.81
CA GLN A 569 9.43 -10.57 -36.57
C GLN A 569 8.52 -10.07 -35.45
N TYR A 570 8.02 -11.01 -34.65
CA TYR A 570 7.19 -10.68 -33.50
C TYR A 570 8.08 -10.47 -32.27
N GLU A 571 8.14 -9.24 -31.77
CA GLU A 571 9.03 -8.85 -30.65
C GLU A 571 8.39 -9.01 -29.27
N ILE A 572 7.11 -9.40 -29.22
CA ILE A 572 6.37 -9.63 -27.97
C ILE A 572 6.38 -11.14 -27.67
N MET A 573 6.60 -11.50 -26.41
CA MET A 573 6.66 -12.88 -25.95
C MET A 573 5.56 -13.14 -24.93
N ASN A 574 5.14 -14.40 -24.83
CA ASN A 574 4.25 -14.89 -23.80
C ASN A 574 4.75 -16.27 -23.36
N SER A 575 4.54 -16.64 -22.10
CA SER A 575 4.78 -18.01 -21.59
C SER A 575 4.16 -19.13 -22.44
N SER A 576 3.04 -18.85 -23.12
CA SER A 576 2.30 -19.82 -23.93
C SER A 576 2.61 -19.74 -25.43
N SER A 577 3.37 -18.75 -25.88
CA SER A 577 3.70 -18.59 -27.31
C SER A 577 4.97 -19.37 -27.67
N ASN A 578 5.07 -19.82 -28.92
CA ASN A 578 6.28 -20.46 -29.45
C ASN A 578 7.33 -19.44 -29.92
N ASN A 579 7.31 -18.23 -29.36
CA ASN A 579 8.28 -17.18 -29.67
C ASN A 579 9.45 -17.26 -28.69
N PHE A 580 10.67 -17.34 -29.21
CA PHE A 580 11.92 -17.54 -28.49
C PHE A 580 12.99 -16.57 -28.98
N LEU A 581 13.91 -16.23 -28.08
CA LEU A 581 15.14 -15.54 -28.42
C LEU A 581 16.10 -16.49 -29.14
N THR A 582 16.68 -16.00 -30.20
CA THR A 582 17.73 -16.65 -31.00
C THR A 582 18.97 -15.78 -31.01
N PHE A 583 20.14 -16.41 -31.03
CA PHE A 583 21.41 -15.74 -30.84
C PHE A 583 22.30 -15.82 -32.07
N SER A 584 23.27 -14.91 -32.16
CA SER A 584 24.28 -14.91 -33.21
C SER A 584 25.03 -16.23 -33.26
N GLN A 585 25.24 -16.73 -34.48
CA GLN A 585 26.04 -17.93 -34.74
C GLN A 585 27.53 -17.61 -34.97
N VAL A 586 27.92 -16.33 -34.87
CA VAL A 586 29.26 -15.86 -35.24
C VAL A 586 30.22 -15.88 -34.06
N ASN A 587 29.77 -15.45 -32.87
CA ASN A 587 30.58 -15.43 -31.66
C ASN A 587 29.76 -15.82 -30.43
N SER A 588 30.39 -16.54 -29.50
CA SER A 588 29.89 -16.66 -28.13
C SER A 588 29.85 -15.29 -27.48
N ALA A 589 28.75 -14.99 -26.77
CA ALA A 589 28.49 -13.68 -26.22
C ALA A 589 27.73 -13.76 -24.89
N ILE A 590 27.86 -12.70 -24.09
CA ILE A 590 27.02 -12.45 -22.93
C ILE A 590 26.04 -11.35 -23.31
N TYR A 591 24.76 -11.64 -23.06
CA TYR A 591 23.64 -10.74 -23.26
C TYR A 591 23.02 -10.44 -21.90
N VAL A 592 22.75 -9.18 -21.62
CA VAL A 592 22.00 -8.79 -20.42
C VAL A 592 20.68 -8.20 -20.88
N PHE A 593 19.61 -8.91 -20.57
CA PHE A 593 18.27 -8.59 -21.01
C PHE A 593 17.47 -7.99 -19.86
N SER A 594 16.73 -6.95 -20.16
CA SER A 594 15.63 -6.49 -19.33
C SER A 594 14.32 -6.99 -19.91
N VAL A 595 13.40 -7.37 -19.04
CA VAL A 595 12.05 -7.83 -19.37
C VAL A 595 11.02 -6.96 -18.68
N LYS A 596 9.91 -6.65 -19.38
CA LYS A 596 8.79 -5.86 -18.85
C LYS A 596 7.47 -6.45 -19.31
N VAL A 597 6.52 -6.60 -18.39
CA VAL A 597 5.15 -7.02 -18.71
C VAL A 597 4.41 -5.87 -19.40
N LEU A 598 3.74 -6.18 -20.51
CA LEU A 598 2.98 -5.23 -21.32
C LEU A 598 1.48 -5.28 -21.14
N ASP A 599 0.94 -6.39 -20.62
CA ASP A 599 -0.50 -6.54 -20.49
C ASP A 599 -1.10 -5.50 -19.51
N PRO A 600 -1.95 -4.57 -19.99
CA PRO A 600 -2.49 -3.50 -19.18
C PRO A 600 -3.44 -3.97 -18.10
N ASN A 601 -3.98 -5.19 -18.21
CA ASN A 601 -4.89 -5.78 -17.23
C ASN A 601 -4.19 -6.70 -16.22
N TYR A 602 -2.87 -6.87 -16.31
CA TYR A 602 -2.17 -7.87 -15.50
C TYR A 602 -1.81 -7.40 -14.09
N SER A 603 -1.31 -6.16 -13.95
CA SER A 603 -0.93 -5.60 -12.64
C SER A 603 -0.92 -4.06 -12.67
N PHE A 604 -1.11 -3.43 -11.52
CA PHE A 604 -0.82 -2.01 -11.27
C PHE A 604 0.69 -1.73 -11.11
N CYS A 605 1.49 -2.75 -10.82
CA CYS A 605 2.93 -2.61 -10.62
C CYS A 605 3.68 -2.50 -11.95
N ASP A 606 4.78 -1.75 -11.95
CA ASP A 606 5.75 -1.77 -13.06
C ASP A 606 6.61 -3.03 -12.96
N LEU A 607 6.10 -4.13 -13.52
CA LEU A 607 6.73 -5.44 -13.43
C LEU A 607 7.90 -5.55 -14.41
N ARG A 608 9.11 -5.35 -13.89
CA ARG A 608 10.38 -5.49 -14.61
C ARG A 608 11.32 -6.46 -13.92
N ALA A 609 12.17 -7.12 -14.70
CA ALA A 609 13.29 -7.91 -14.21
C ALA A 609 14.47 -7.83 -15.18
N VAL A 610 15.65 -8.17 -14.67
CA VAL A 610 16.87 -8.30 -15.47
C VAL A 610 17.37 -9.74 -15.36
N PHE A 611 17.92 -10.25 -16.45
CA PHE A 611 18.56 -11.55 -16.49
C PHE A 611 19.67 -11.57 -17.53
N ALA A 612 20.68 -12.41 -17.32
CA ALA A 612 21.80 -12.54 -18.23
C ALA A 612 21.88 -13.93 -18.86
N ILE A 613 22.30 -13.98 -20.12
CA ILE A 613 22.54 -15.22 -20.86
C ILE A 613 23.95 -15.21 -21.45
N LYS A 614 24.67 -16.32 -21.29
CA LYS A 614 25.93 -16.61 -21.99
C LYS A 614 25.70 -17.71 -23.03
N THR A 615 26.05 -17.42 -24.27
CA THR A 615 25.98 -18.39 -25.36
C THR A 615 27.29 -19.15 -25.54
N TYR A 616 27.21 -20.47 -25.71
CA TYR A 616 28.37 -21.33 -25.97
C TYR A 616 28.18 -22.20 -27.21
N GLY A 617 29.27 -22.83 -27.67
CA GLY A 617 29.26 -23.80 -28.78
C GLY A 617 29.51 -23.23 -30.17
N VAL A 618 29.77 -21.92 -30.29
CA VAL A 618 30.13 -21.30 -31.57
C VAL A 618 31.55 -21.72 -31.96
N THR A 619 31.66 -22.47 -33.06
CA THR A 619 32.96 -22.87 -33.61
C THR A 619 33.63 -21.70 -34.29
N ILE A 620 34.65 -21.12 -33.66
CA ILE A 620 35.49 -20.07 -34.25
C ILE A 620 36.15 -20.64 -35.52
N PRO A 621 36.23 -19.89 -36.64
CA PRO A 621 36.85 -20.33 -37.91
C PRO A 621 38.36 -20.62 -37.85
N LYS A 622 38.97 -20.72 -36.65
CA LYS A 622 40.37 -21.15 -36.48
C LYS A 622 40.64 -22.53 -37.08
N TYR A 623 39.63 -23.41 -37.16
CA TYR A 623 39.80 -24.73 -37.77
C TYR A 623 39.95 -24.70 -39.29
N GLU A 624 39.45 -23.67 -39.98
CA GLU A 624 39.56 -23.55 -41.44
C GLU A 624 41.00 -23.22 -41.87
N TYR A 625 41.73 -22.49 -41.03
CA TYR A 625 43.16 -22.25 -41.22
C TYR A 625 43.99 -23.51 -40.95
N ILE A 626 43.60 -24.33 -39.97
CA ILE A 626 44.28 -25.59 -39.65
C ILE A 626 44.10 -26.61 -40.78
N THR A 627 42.90 -26.77 -41.34
CA THR A 627 42.65 -27.67 -42.46
C THR A 627 43.43 -27.25 -43.71
N LYS A 628 43.43 -25.96 -44.07
CA LYS A 628 44.25 -25.47 -45.21
C LYS A 628 45.75 -25.68 -44.99
N TYR A 629 46.25 -25.52 -43.76
CA TYR A 629 47.65 -25.76 -43.45
C TYR A 629 48.01 -27.25 -43.55
N MET A 630 47.15 -28.14 -43.05
CA MET A 630 47.35 -29.59 -43.11
C MET A 630 47.32 -30.10 -44.57
N ASP A 631 46.45 -29.57 -45.43
CA ASP A 631 46.41 -29.91 -46.86
C ASP A 631 47.71 -29.51 -47.58
N GLN A 632 48.26 -28.32 -47.28
CA GLN A 632 49.53 -27.87 -47.86
C GLN A 632 50.71 -28.75 -47.42
N VAL A 633 50.76 -29.16 -46.15
CA VAL A 633 51.78 -30.07 -45.63
C VAL A 633 51.70 -31.44 -46.32
N PHE A 634 50.48 -31.96 -46.53
CA PHE A 634 50.27 -33.25 -47.19
C PHE A 634 50.73 -33.24 -48.66
N VAL A 635 50.42 -32.17 -49.41
CA VAL A 635 50.87 -32.00 -50.80
C VAL A 635 52.41 -31.93 -50.87
N PHE A 636 53.04 -31.16 -49.98
CA PHE A 636 54.50 -31.03 -49.95
C PHE A 636 55.19 -32.36 -49.62
N PHE A 637 54.67 -33.10 -48.64
CA PHE A 637 55.19 -34.41 -48.28
C PHE A 637 55.07 -35.41 -49.44
N THR A 638 53.94 -35.42 -50.15
CA THR A 638 53.71 -36.30 -51.30
C THR A 638 54.69 -35.99 -52.44
N LEU A 639 54.95 -34.70 -52.73
CA LEU A 639 55.94 -34.28 -53.72
C LEU A 639 57.37 -34.68 -53.33
N CYS A 640 57.73 -34.60 -52.04
CA CYS A 640 59.02 -35.05 -51.55
C CYS A 640 59.21 -36.57 -51.71
N VAL A 641 58.18 -37.37 -51.41
CA VAL A 641 58.21 -38.83 -51.59
C VAL A 641 58.32 -39.19 -53.07
N LEU A 642 57.55 -38.53 -53.95
CA LEU A 642 57.64 -38.74 -55.40
C LEU A 642 59.01 -38.35 -55.95
N GLY A 643 59.58 -37.21 -55.51
CA GLY A 643 60.92 -36.77 -55.89
C GLY A 643 62.01 -37.74 -55.42
N TYR A 644 61.92 -38.24 -54.18
CA TYR A 644 62.84 -39.26 -53.66
C TYR A 644 62.74 -40.57 -54.44
N SER A 645 61.53 -41.02 -54.75
CA SER A 645 61.28 -42.24 -55.51
C SER A 645 61.80 -42.13 -56.94
N PHE A 646 61.62 -40.98 -57.59
CA PHE A 646 62.18 -40.69 -58.92
C PHE A 646 63.72 -40.70 -58.92
N CYS A 647 64.36 -40.06 -57.93
CA CYS A 647 65.82 -40.09 -57.78
C CYS A 647 66.37 -41.50 -57.56
N ARG A 648 65.67 -42.33 -56.76
CA ARG A 648 65.96 -43.77 -56.58
C ARG A 648 65.83 -44.54 -57.89
N TYR A 649 64.74 -44.32 -58.62
CA TYR A 649 64.49 -44.97 -59.92
C TYR A 649 65.59 -44.63 -60.93
N VAL A 650 65.99 -43.36 -61.05
CA VAL A 650 67.07 -42.94 -61.96
C VAL A 650 68.42 -43.54 -61.57
N LYS A 651 68.74 -43.65 -60.26
CA LYS A 651 69.97 -44.33 -59.80
C LYS A 651 69.98 -45.81 -60.18
N ILE A 652 68.88 -46.53 -59.95
CA ILE A 652 68.76 -47.95 -60.29
C ILE A 652 68.83 -48.14 -61.82
N PHE A 653 68.12 -47.33 -62.59
CA PHE A 653 68.12 -47.38 -64.05
C PHE A 653 69.52 -47.10 -64.64
N ARG A 654 70.27 -46.14 -64.09
CA ARG A 654 71.67 -45.88 -64.48
C ARG A 654 72.61 -47.02 -64.11
N SER A 655 72.41 -47.67 -62.95
CA SER A 655 73.20 -48.85 -62.57
C SER A 655 72.97 -50.04 -63.52
N LEU A 656 71.72 -50.27 -63.95
CA LEU A 656 71.36 -51.32 -64.90
C LEU A 656 71.98 -51.09 -66.29
N MET A 657 71.99 -49.84 -66.76
CA MET A 657 72.63 -49.44 -68.02
C MET A 657 74.17 -49.59 -67.98
N ALA A 658 74.80 -49.47 -66.80
CA ALA A 658 76.23 -49.67 -66.64
C ALA A 658 76.63 -51.15 -66.71
N THR A 659 75.84 -52.05 -66.11
CA THR A 659 76.04 -53.51 -66.21
C THR A 659 75.90 -54.03 -67.65
N ARG A 660 74.99 -53.46 -68.46
CA ARG A 660 74.85 -53.85 -69.88
C ARG A 660 76.03 -53.47 -70.78
N ARG A 661 76.92 -52.57 -70.34
CA ARG A 661 78.15 -52.22 -71.08
C ARG A 661 79.34 -53.16 -70.78
N GLN A 662 79.27 -53.97 -69.73
CA GLN A 662 80.33 -54.93 -69.39
C GLN A 662 80.11 -56.33 -69.99
N GLU A 663 78.95 -56.61 -70.59
CA GLU A 663 78.69 -57.85 -71.35
C GLU A 663 78.98 -57.72 -72.86
N LEU A 664 79.62 -56.62 -73.29
CA LEU A 664 79.93 -56.32 -74.71
C LEU A 664 81.40 -55.92 -74.93
N VAL A 665 82.33 -56.49 -74.15
CA VAL A 665 83.78 -56.51 -74.44
C VAL A 665 84.26 -57.94 -74.55
#